data_AF-A0A832GZ91-F1
#
_entry.id   AF-A0A832GZ91-F1
#
_cell.length_a   1.000
_cell.length_b   1.000
_cell.length_c   1.000
_cell.angle_alpha   90.00
_cell.angle_beta   90.00
_cell.angle_gamma   90.00
#
_symmetry.space_group_name_H-M   'P 1'
#
loop_
_entity.id
_entity.type
_entity.pdbx_description
1 polymer ?
#
loop_
_entity_poly.entity_id
_entity_poly.type
_entity_poly.pdbx_seq_one_letter_code
_entity_poly.pdbx_strand_id
1 'polypeptide(L)'
;MKGAGAVLPIGLALVLLAATSPYAQSAASPTNVVYYGRLDYILTATTEASLMLSESRVVEVSAPPAPFGYNLYFLRMAFPKGLPEGVVPVKYDRAEVMDNRIVALISYSGSVKLASANSNLTVSVEVTVRYVKTVWLKLEGTAVNFTVEEPPPPFTKDDLSVRFTIENHAPYMVAGLKGPSGESLLGNSEPSPDAVKVDLKHVELNFKFLDLGTYTIELKRGSECVLPSAFLVYEPPFKEDTVAPGQAKRYGIGQMSGWRGVGAVVVIYSLSPLSGRGGDVEVVGELVDFAYYRDEAVTIRAASFLIPNINLRLYVRAYIVYGTWFEIRNRMRSVANVMYTAVFIKEGGEWQPAGVQFTVRDSDIKDAMAAYIVVQAPSYGRVLSVKTPSGAELGAAQEGLLTWGDEYRDVRISLNEAYVQVKAFGVSEPGTYFFRIDWRPVTFKVVDDGGEPIAGAIVSVAGPLNASALSDELGLAPFKLYRPGVYTVSVRFKGVDVATLQLGTITNDAITVKCRVYRVSWLVVDVWDRPLSGVEVIVKSGDAIIDRVVTDEGGLTPATQIPAGQFVVQATYKRVTSSRAETFDSSGLRKLKLDVIFEIPLFGGIPVTSLETAFAGTAVGGGALAAALIRKSRVSTLEEVSLEE
;
A
#
# COMPACT_ATOMS: atom_id res chain seq x y z
N MET A 1 -50.93 -66.09 -29.72
CA MET A 1 -50.18 -65.76 -30.96
C MET A 1 -48.70 -65.82 -30.59
N LYS A 2 -47.87 -66.73 -31.13
CA LYS A 2 -47.15 -66.62 -32.42
C LYS A 2 -46.51 -65.22 -32.59
N GLY A 3 -45.19 -65.04 -32.68
CA GLY A 3 -44.09 -66.03 -32.74
C GLY A 3 -42.73 -65.47 -32.28
N ALA A 4 -41.65 -66.23 -32.51
CA ALA A 4 -40.34 -66.06 -31.88
C ALA A 4 -39.22 -65.57 -32.83
N GLY A 5 -38.07 -65.22 -32.25
CA GLY A 5 -36.81 -64.83 -32.90
C GLY A 5 -36.01 -63.91 -31.98
N ALA A 6 -35.23 -64.39 -30.99
CA ALA A 6 -33.95 -65.10 -31.08
C ALA A 6 -32.80 -64.26 -31.67
N VAL A 7 -31.82 -63.90 -30.83
CA VAL A 7 -30.36 -64.19 -30.95
C VAL A 7 -29.60 -63.56 -29.76
N LEU A 8 -28.48 -64.19 -29.36
CA LEU A 8 -27.67 -63.90 -28.16
C LEU A 8 -26.67 -62.72 -28.33
N PRO A 9 -25.98 -62.26 -27.26
CA PRO A 9 -25.24 -60.99 -27.23
C PRO A 9 -23.79 -61.10 -27.72
N ILE A 10 -23.22 -59.96 -28.11
CA ILE A 10 -21.76 -59.74 -28.19
C ILE A 10 -21.44 -58.46 -27.43
N GLY A 11 -20.59 -58.57 -26.42
CA GLY A 11 -20.08 -57.40 -25.69
C GLY A 11 -19.04 -56.65 -26.51
N LEU A 12 -19.10 -55.32 -26.50
CA LEU A 12 -18.09 -54.46 -27.11
C LEU A 12 -17.40 -53.64 -26.02
N ALA A 13 -16.20 -54.08 -25.63
CA ALA A 13 -15.32 -53.31 -24.75
C ALA A 13 -14.71 -52.14 -25.56
N LEU A 14 -15.29 -50.94 -25.41
CA LEU A 14 -14.76 -49.73 -26.02
C LEU A 14 -13.61 -49.19 -25.15
N VAL A 15 -12.38 -49.50 -25.57
CA VAL A 15 -11.17 -48.85 -25.05
C VAL A 15 -11.14 -47.42 -25.57
N LEU A 16 -11.68 -46.49 -24.79
CA LEU A 16 -11.50 -45.06 -25.01
C LEU A 16 -10.07 -44.68 -24.58
N LEU A 17 -9.16 -44.55 -25.57
CA LEU A 17 -7.90 -43.84 -25.35
C LEU A 17 -8.22 -42.39 -25.00
N ALA A 18 -8.06 -42.04 -23.73
CA ALA A 18 -8.00 -40.64 -23.32
C ALA A 18 -6.72 -40.01 -23.88
N ALA A 19 -6.87 -39.14 -24.87
CA ALA A 19 -5.77 -38.31 -25.36
C ALA A 19 -5.38 -37.30 -24.28
N THR A 20 -4.36 -37.65 -23.48
CA THR A 20 -3.79 -36.73 -22.49
C THR A 20 -2.92 -35.70 -23.19
N SER A 21 -3.51 -34.56 -23.53
CA SER A 21 -2.75 -33.35 -23.86
C SER A 21 -1.81 -33.02 -22.70
N PRO A 22 -0.52 -32.73 -22.93
CA PRO A 22 0.35 -32.16 -21.92
C PRO A 22 -0.06 -30.70 -21.70
N TYR A 23 -1.13 -30.48 -20.94
CA TYR A 23 -1.38 -29.18 -20.34
C TYR A 23 -0.18 -28.85 -19.45
N ALA A 24 0.56 -27.82 -19.82
CA ALA A 24 1.57 -27.24 -18.96
C ALA A 24 0.93 -26.94 -17.61
N GLN A 25 1.40 -27.62 -16.56
CA GLN A 25 0.90 -27.37 -15.21
C GLN A 25 1.29 -25.95 -14.82
N SER A 26 0.30 -25.06 -14.81
CA SER A 26 0.38 -23.81 -14.08
C SER A 26 0.51 -24.14 -12.60
N ALA A 27 1.76 -24.28 -12.15
CA ALA A 27 2.11 -24.31 -10.74
C ALA A 27 1.98 -22.90 -10.16
N ALA A 28 0.75 -22.38 -10.16
CA ALA A 28 0.37 -21.20 -9.41
C ALA A 28 0.30 -21.61 -7.93
N SER A 29 1.43 -21.52 -7.23
CA SER A 29 1.44 -21.56 -5.77
C SER A 29 0.44 -20.52 -5.24
N PRO A 30 -0.44 -20.85 -4.28
CA PRO A 30 -1.30 -19.87 -3.65
C PRO A 30 -0.42 -18.87 -2.89
N THR A 31 -0.16 -17.72 -3.52
CA THR A 31 0.58 -16.63 -2.91
C THR A 31 -0.32 -15.97 -1.88
N ASN A 32 -0.12 -16.29 -0.60
CA ASN A 32 -0.85 -15.63 0.48
C ASN A 32 -0.62 -14.11 0.39
N VAL A 33 -1.70 -13.35 0.17
CA VAL A 33 -1.66 -11.88 0.17
C VAL A 33 -1.05 -11.39 1.49
N VAL A 34 0.09 -10.70 1.42
CA VAL A 34 0.75 -10.13 2.59
C VAL A 34 0.31 -8.68 2.78
N TYR A 35 -0.17 -8.37 3.98
CA TYR A 35 -0.52 -7.02 4.42
C TYR A 35 0.46 -6.56 5.49
N TYR A 36 0.64 -5.24 5.59
CA TYR A 36 1.50 -4.61 6.59
C TYR A 36 0.76 -3.47 7.28
N GLY A 37 0.99 -3.32 8.58
CA GLY A 37 0.68 -2.11 9.32
C GLY A 37 1.88 -1.17 9.29
N ARG A 38 1.64 0.12 9.06
CA ARG A 38 2.66 1.17 9.17
C ARG A 38 2.77 1.59 10.63
N LEU A 39 3.97 1.57 11.20
CA LEU A 39 4.27 2.10 12.53
C LEU A 39 5.17 3.32 12.39
N ASP A 40 4.62 4.50 12.67
CA ASP A 40 5.31 5.79 12.63
C ASP A 40 5.73 6.18 14.06
N TYR A 41 7.04 6.18 14.34
CA TYR A 41 7.59 6.85 15.52
C TYR A 41 7.72 8.34 15.19
N ILE A 42 7.13 9.19 16.02
CA ILE A 42 6.96 10.62 15.78
C ILE A 42 7.64 11.38 16.91
N LEU A 43 8.63 12.21 16.58
CA LEU A 43 9.24 13.15 17.52
C LEU A 43 8.69 14.54 17.25
N THR A 44 8.17 15.21 18.29
CA THR A 44 7.61 16.56 18.18
C THR A 44 8.24 17.45 19.25
N ALA A 45 9.05 18.41 18.83
CA ALA A 45 9.58 19.45 19.72
C ALA A 45 8.89 20.79 19.41
N THR A 46 8.50 21.52 20.45
CA THR A 46 7.91 22.86 20.36
C THR A 46 8.75 23.85 21.15
N THR A 47 9.12 24.96 20.52
CA THR A 47 9.95 26.02 21.11
C THR A 47 9.32 27.39 20.88
N GLU A 48 9.17 28.19 21.93
CA GLU A 48 8.82 29.61 21.78
C GLU A 48 10.02 30.41 21.27
N ALA A 49 9.80 31.28 20.28
CA ALA A 49 10.82 32.15 19.72
C ALA A 49 10.33 33.59 19.57
N SER A 50 11.26 34.53 19.65
CA SER A 50 11.02 35.97 19.45
C SER A 50 11.80 36.43 18.21
N LEU A 51 11.08 36.70 17.13
CA LEU A 51 11.66 37.06 15.83
C LEU A 51 11.68 38.59 15.69
N MET A 52 12.89 39.16 15.62
CA MET A 52 13.08 40.57 15.29
C MET A 52 13.08 40.75 13.77
N LEU A 53 11.98 41.27 13.23
CA LEU A 53 11.87 41.69 11.83
C LEU A 53 12.26 43.16 11.71
N SER A 54 13.17 43.46 10.79
CA SER A 54 13.53 44.83 10.43
C SER A 54 13.10 45.15 9.01
N GLU A 55 12.91 46.44 8.71
CA GLU A 55 12.67 46.90 7.33
C GLU A 55 13.72 46.32 6.36
N SER A 56 13.27 45.93 5.16
CA SER A 56 14.06 45.31 4.09
C SER A 56 14.75 43.97 4.41
N ARG A 57 14.54 43.35 5.59
CA ARG A 57 15.19 42.08 5.97
C ARG A 57 14.21 40.92 6.05
N VAL A 58 14.57 39.80 5.42
CA VAL A 58 13.85 38.52 5.54
C VAL A 58 14.47 37.71 6.67
N VAL A 59 13.64 37.25 7.62
CA VAL A 59 14.02 36.31 8.67
C VAL A 59 13.61 34.91 8.25
N GLU A 60 14.52 33.96 8.37
CA GLU A 60 14.30 32.55 8.09
C GLU A 60 14.36 31.75 9.40
N VAL A 61 13.36 30.89 9.61
CA VAL A 61 13.34 29.89 10.67
C VAL A 61 13.39 28.53 10.01
N SER A 62 14.39 27.74 10.37
CA SER A 62 14.65 26.41 9.80
C SER A 62 14.56 25.33 10.86
N ALA A 63 14.10 24.15 10.45
CA ALA A 63 14.15 22.95 11.27
C ALA A 63 15.61 22.55 11.55
N PRO A 64 15.93 22.05 12.75
CA PRO A 64 17.23 21.41 12.98
C PRO A 64 17.41 20.15 12.11
N PRO A 65 18.64 19.59 12.04
CA PRO A 65 18.86 18.31 11.38
C PRO A 65 18.01 17.20 12.01
N ALA A 66 17.47 16.30 11.17
CA ALA A 66 16.71 15.16 11.66
C ALA A 66 17.61 14.15 12.41
N PRO A 67 17.12 13.53 13.51
CA PRO A 67 17.84 12.43 14.17
C PRO A 67 18.02 11.22 13.24
N PHE A 68 18.99 10.35 13.57
CA PHE A 68 19.29 9.18 12.76
C PHE A 68 18.07 8.27 12.55
N GLY A 69 17.77 7.96 11.28
CA GLY A 69 16.62 7.13 10.88
C GLY A 69 15.27 7.86 10.87
N TYR A 70 15.22 9.13 11.27
CA TYR A 70 14.04 9.97 11.16
C TYR A 70 14.15 10.90 9.94
N ASN A 71 13.01 11.24 9.35
CA ASN A 71 12.89 12.27 8.31
C ASN A 71 12.07 13.45 8.86
N LEU A 72 12.33 14.66 8.37
CA LEU A 72 11.47 15.79 8.66
C LEU A 72 10.07 15.53 8.08
N TYR A 73 9.04 15.71 8.90
CA TYR A 73 7.64 15.64 8.49
C TYR A 73 7.10 17.05 8.18
N PHE A 74 7.28 18.00 9.11
CA PHE A 74 7.12 19.44 8.85
C PHE A 74 7.83 20.30 9.91
N LEU A 75 8.04 21.58 9.57
CA LEU A 75 8.12 22.69 10.51
C LEU A 75 6.80 23.46 10.47
N ARG A 76 6.22 23.78 11.64
CA ARG A 76 5.03 24.61 11.81
C ARG A 76 5.39 25.80 12.69
N MET A 77 5.08 27.01 12.22
CA MET A 77 5.25 28.27 12.94
C MET A 77 3.87 28.83 13.26
N ALA A 78 3.46 28.76 14.53
CA ALA A 78 2.19 29.27 15.02
C ALA A 78 2.30 30.70 15.56
N PHE A 79 1.19 31.43 15.44
CA PHE A 79 0.99 32.78 15.94
C PHE A 79 -0.21 32.74 16.91
N PRO A 80 0.02 32.62 18.24
CA PRO A 80 -1.07 32.42 19.22
C PRO A 80 -2.14 33.51 19.26
N LYS A 81 -1.88 34.68 18.65
CA LYS A 81 -2.83 35.82 18.53
C LYS A 81 -3.23 36.12 17.08
N GLY A 82 -2.92 35.20 16.16
CA GLY A 82 -2.92 35.42 14.72
C GLY A 82 -1.64 36.13 14.24
N LEU A 83 -1.34 36.00 12.95
CA LEU A 83 -0.23 36.68 12.27
C LEU A 83 -0.37 38.20 12.45
N PRO A 84 0.62 38.91 13.03
CA PRO A 84 0.52 40.35 13.26
C PRO A 84 0.42 41.17 11.97
N GLU A 85 -0.31 42.28 12.03
CA GLU A 85 -0.35 43.25 10.93
C GLU A 85 1.06 43.76 10.59
N GLY A 86 1.32 43.94 9.30
CA GLY A 86 2.65 44.33 8.79
C GLY A 86 3.64 43.17 8.62
N VAL A 87 3.32 41.93 9.04
CA VAL A 87 4.14 40.75 8.74
C VAL A 87 3.71 40.10 7.44
N VAL A 88 4.66 39.84 6.55
CA VAL A 88 4.44 39.21 5.24
C VAL A 88 5.12 37.85 5.19
N PRO A 89 4.37 36.74 5.04
CA PRO A 89 4.94 35.42 4.76
C PRO A 89 5.56 35.36 3.36
N VAL A 90 6.85 35.01 3.28
CA VAL A 90 7.66 35.01 2.05
C VAL A 90 7.90 33.60 1.50
N LYS A 91 8.11 32.62 2.39
CA LYS A 91 8.28 31.20 2.02
C LYS A 91 7.58 30.33 3.05
N TYR A 92 6.66 29.50 2.59
CA TYR A 92 5.90 28.50 3.33
C TYR A 92 5.21 27.60 2.30
N ASP A 93 4.77 26.40 2.72
CA ASP A 93 4.01 25.50 1.84
C ASP A 93 2.49 25.65 2.06
N ARG A 94 2.04 25.86 3.31
CA ARG A 94 0.62 26.10 3.66
C ARG A 94 0.46 27.05 4.84
N ALA A 95 -0.72 27.66 4.96
CA ALA A 95 -1.17 28.40 6.13
C ALA A 95 -2.38 27.72 6.79
N GLU A 96 -2.42 27.69 8.12
CA GLU A 96 -3.64 27.40 8.86
C GLU A 96 -4.41 28.69 9.07
N VAL A 97 -5.72 28.66 8.82
CA VAL A 97 -6.62 29.81 8.91
C VAL A 97 -7.76 29.53 9.88
N MET A 98 -8.07 30.52 10.72
CA MET A 98 -9.22 30.55 11.62
C MET A 98 -9.72 32.00 11.69
N ASP A 99 -11.04 32.22 11.61
CA ASP A 99 -11.66 33.56 11.59
C ASP A 99 -11.02 34.53 10.57
N ASN A 100 -10.72 34.03 9.38
CA ASN A 100 -10.01 34.74 8.30
C ASN A 100 -8.63 35.31 8.68
N ARG A 101 -8.00 34.80 9.74
CA ARG A 101 -6.63 35.12 10.17
C ARG A 101 -5.72 33.92 10.01
N ILE A 102 -4.49 34.15 9.56
CA ILE A 102 -3.44 33.13 9.56
C ILE A 102 -3.05 32.86 11.02
N VAL A 103 -3.21 31.63 11.49
CA VAL A 103 -2.85 31.19 12.84
C VAL A 103 -1.58 30.33 12.86
N ALA A 104 -1.20 29.73 11.73
CA ALA A 104 0.11 29.10 11.56
C ALA A 104 0.58 29.07 10.09
N LEU A 105 1.88 28.88 9.88
CA LEU A 105 2.51 28.56 8.60
C LEU A 105 3.23 27.21 8.69
N ILE A 106 3.10 26.37 7.67
CA ILE A 106 3.67 25.03 7.60
C ILE A 106 4.68 24.96 6.45
N SER A 107 5.80 24.27 6.66
CA SER A 107 6.82 23.97 5.66
C SER A 107 7.27 22.51 5.77
N TYR A 108 6.98 21.72 4.74
CA TYR A 108 7.48 20.35 4.56
C TYR A 108 8.97 20.37 4.17
N SER A 109 9.45 21.47 3.57
CA SER A 109 10.88 21.69 3.30
C SER A 109 11.69 22.12 4.53
N GLY A 110 11.03 22.33 5.68
CA GLY A 110 11.70 22.68 6.94
C GLY A 110 12.22 24.10 7.03
N SER A 111 11.71 25.03 6.22
CA SER A 111 12.10 26.44 6.27
C SER A 111 10.91 27.34 5.99
N VAL A 112 10.65 28.28 6.92
CA VAL A 112 9.63 29.34 6.81
C VAL A 112 10.34 30.68 6.82
N LYS A 113 9.94 31.59 5.92
CA LYS A 113 10.51 32.94 5.82
C LYS A 113 9.43 34.01 6.01
N LEU A 114 9.75 35.01 6.82
CA LEU A 114 8.92 36.19 7.08
C LEU A 114 9.68 37.47 6.71
N ALA A 115 8.95 38.51 6.31
CA ALA A 115 9.44 39.88 6.16
C ALA A 115 8.53 40.87 6.90
N SER A 116 9.04 42.05 7.21
CA SER A 116 8.21 43.20 7.58
C SER A 116 7.86 44.02 6.35
N ALA A 117 6.63 44.53 6.30
CA ALA A 117 6.16 45.43 5.25
C ALA A 117 6.78 46.83 5.37
N ASN A 118 6.68 47.49 6.54
CA ASN A 118 7.00 48.92 6.70
C ASN A 118 7.43 49.33 8.14
N SER A 119 7.94 48.43 8.97
CA SER A 119 8.41 48.78 10.33
C SER A 119 9.34 47.76 10.97
N ASN A 120 10.13 48.18 11.97
CA ASN A 120 10.81 47.25 12.86
C ASN A 120 9.82 46.69 13.89
N LEU A 121 9.62 45.38 13.94
CA LEU A 121 8.62 44.74 14.79
C LEU A 121 9.13 43.39 15.34
N THR A 122 8.66 43.02 16.53
CA THR A 122 9.01 41.75 17.20
C THR A 122 7.81 40.82 17.19
N VAL A 123 7.97 39.63 16.60
CA VAL A 123 6.92 38.59 16.55
C VAL A 123 7.25 37.47 17.52
N SER A 124 6.36 37.24 18.49
CA SER A 124 6.37 35.99 19.26
C SER A 124 5.72 34.89 18.42
N VAL A 125 6.45 33.79 18.25
CA VAL A 125 5.99 32.61 17.51
C VAL A 125 6.24 31.34 18.33
N GLU A 126 5.41 30.34 18.09
CA GLU A 126 5.63 28.98 18.57
C GLU A 126 6.12 28.13 17.39
N VAL A 127 7.30 27.55 17.49
CA VAL A 127 7.89 26.73 16.42
C VAL A 127 7.82 25.26 16.82
N THR A 128 6.93 24.52 16.17
CA THR A 128 6.82 23.06 16.29
C THR A 128 7.57 22.40 15.14
N VAL A 129 8.45 21.45 15.43
CA VAL A 129 9.11 20.62 14.43
C VAL A 129 8.76 19.17 14.68
N ARG A 130 8.29 18.48 13.62
CA ARG A 130 7.87 17.09 13.68
C ARG A 130 8.77 16.24 12.78
N TYR A 131 9.32 15.17 13.33
CA TYR A 131 10.11 14.15 12.62
C TYR A 131 9.41 12.80 12.69
N VAL A 132 9.56 11.98 11.64
CA VAL A 132 8.95 10.64 11.57
C VAL A 132 9.96 9.59 11.11
N LYS A 133 9.98 8.46 11.83
CA LYS A 133 10.65 7.20 11.45
C LYS A 133 9.58 6.13 11.26
N THR A 134 9.45 5.62 10.05
CA THR A 134 8.43 4.61 9.70
C THR A 134 9.04 3.21 9.68
N VAL A 135 8.31 2.24 10.25
CA VAL A 135 8.60 0.80 10.21
C VAL A 135 7.35 0.08 9.69
N TRP A 136 7.52 -1.03 8.97
CA TRP A 136 6.42 -1.84 8.46
C TRP A 136 6.33 -3.18 9.21
N LEU A 137 5.21 -3.42 9.89
CA LEU A 137 4.95 -4.63 10.66
C LEU A 137 4.03 -5.56 9.86
N LYS A 138 4.45 -6.81 9.64
CA LYS A 138 3.67 -7.80 8.89
C LYS A 138 2.41 -8.18 9.68
N LEU A 139 1.24 -8.14 9.04
CA LEU A 139 -0.04 -8.48 9.69
C LEU A 139 -0.30 -9.98 9.58
N GLU A 140 -0.01 -10.71 10.66
CA GLU A 140 -0.25 -12.15 10.80
C GLU A 140 -1.03 -12.46 12.08
N GLY A 141 -2.00 -13.37 12.00
CA GLY A 141 -2.82 -13.75 13.16
C GLY A 141 -3.76 -12.65 13.64
N THR A 142 -3.82 -12.45 14.96
CA THR A 142 -4.78 -11.59 15.67
C THR A 142 -4.12 -10.57 16.60
N ALA A 143 -2.81 -10.35 16.47
CA ALA A 143 -2.08 -9.37 17.26
C ALA A 143 -0.81 -8.90 16.54
N VAL A 144 -0.37 -7.68 16.83
CA VAL A 144 0.92 -7.13 16.40
C VAL A 144 1.61 -6.51 17.60
N ASN A 145 2.87 -6.92 17.81
CA ASN A 145 3.70 -6.42 18.91
C ASN A 145 4.74 -5.44 18.38
N PHE A 146 5.03 -4.38 19.14
CA PHE A 146 6.14 -3.47 18.86
C PHE A 146 6.73 -2.95 20.17
N THR A 147 8.04 -2.67 20.15
CA THR A 147 8.76 -2.13 21.30
C THR A 147 9.05 -0.65 21.08
N VAL A 148 8.84 0.16 22.11
CA VAL A 148 9.16 1.58 22.13
C VAL A 148 10.31 1.80 23.10
N GLU A 149 11.38 2.40 22.58
CA GLU A 149 12.64 2.68 23.26
C GLU A 149 12.80 4.19 23.47
N GLU A 150 13.77 4.60 24.31
CA GLU A 150 14.07 6.02 24.52
C GLU A 150 14.52 6.67 23.18
N PRO A 151 13.96 7.84 22.81
CA PRO A 151 14.36 8.51 21.58
C PRO A 151 15.78 9.10 21.65
N PRO A 152 16.40 9.39 20.49
CA PRO A 152 17.74 9.97 20.45
C PRO A 152 17.75 11.40 21.02
N PRO A 153 18.75 11.79 21.83
CA PRO A 153 18.91 13.16 22.31
C PRO A 153 18.93 14.20 21.17
N PRO A 154 18.40 15.42 21.38
CA PRO A 154 17.94 15.98 22.65
C PRO A 154 16.50 15.61 23.05
N PHE A 155 15.81 14.77 22.25
CA PHE A 155 14.45 14.35 22.54
C PHE A 155 14.40 13.39 23.73
N THR A 156 13.26 13.39 24.41
CA THR A 156 12.90 12.51 25.54
C THR A 156 11.61 11.78 25.22
N LYS A 157 11.22 10.78 26.03
CA LYS A 157 9.91 10.11 25.88
C LYS A 157 8.71 11.08 25.83
N ASP A 158 8.78 12.26 26.44
CA ASP A 158 7.69 13.25 26.45
C ASP A 158 7.49 13.92 25.09
N ASP A 159 8.51 13.91 24.22
CA ASP A 159 8.46 14.40 22.84
C ASP A 159 8.02 13.32 21.84
N LEU A 160 7.88 12.07 22.30
CA LEU A 160 7.62 10.89 21.48
C LEU A 160 6.12 10.55 21.43
N SER A 161 5.62 10.35 20.22
CA SER A 161 4.36 9.65 19.97
C SER A 161 4.58 8.51 18.99
N VAL A 162 3.76 7.47 19.05
CA VAL A 162 3.81 6.34 18.11
C VAL A 162 2.44 6.15 17.50
N ARG A 163 2.37 6.10 16.17
CA ARG A 163 1.12 5.89 15.43
C ARG A 163 1.19 4.64 14.57
N PHE A 164 0.29 3.69 14.84
CA PHE A 164 0.04 2.55 13.99
C PHE A 164 -1.07 2.85 12.97
N THR A 165 -0.96 2.30 11.76
CA THR A 165 -1.93 2.50 10.67
C THR A 165 -2.08 1.22 9.85
N ILE A 166 -3.31 0.77 9.65
CA ILE A 166 -3.69 -0.32 8.75
C ILE A 166 -4.36 0.30 7.51
N GLU A 167 -3.98 -0.12 6.29
CA GLU A 167 -4.68 0.34 5.08
C GLU A 167 -6.16 -0.11 5.06
N ASN A 168 -7.06 0.76 4.58
CA ASN A 168 -8.50 0.51 4.63
C ASN A 168 -8.91 -0.78 3.92
N HIS A 169 -8.31 -1.09 2.77
CA HIS A 169 -8.56 -2.32 2.00
C HIS A 169 -7.95 -3.58 2.62
N ALA A 170 -7.10 -3.48 3.65
CA ALA A 170 -6.60 -4.64 4.37
C ALA A 170 -7.72 -5.25 5.25
N PRO A 171 -7.89 -6.58 5.28
CA PRO A 171 -8.98 -7.26 5.99
C PRO A 171 -8.69 -7.38 7.50
N TYR A 172 -8.13 -6.34 8.11
CA TYR A 172 -7.76 -6.25 9.52
C TYR A 172 -8.33 -4.97 10.15
N MET A 173 -8.74 -5.06 11.41
CA MET A 173 -9.14 -3.92 12.24
C MET A 173 -8.54 -4.01 13.64
N VAL A 174 -8.30 -2.87 14.27
CA VAL A 174 -7.98 -2.78 15.71
C VAL A 174 -9.18 -3.30 16.52
N ALA A 175 -8.90 -4.14 17.51
CA ALA A 175 -9.88 -4.70 18.45
C ALA A 175 -9.51 -4.46 19.92
N GLY A 176 -8.27 -4.06 20.21
CA GLY A 176 -7.78 -3.81 21.56
C GLY A 176 -6.34 -3.33 21.57
N LEU A 177 -5.90 -2.84 22.73
CA LEU A 177 -4.55 -2.35 22.96
C LEU A 177 -4.11 -2.72 24.38
N LYS A 178 -2.90 -3.29 24.49
CA LYS A 178 -2.26 -3.62 25.76
C LYS A 178 -0.91 -2.94 25.92
N GLY A 179 -0.65 -2.46 27.12
CA GLY A 179 0.62 -1.84 27.51
C GLY A 179 1.66 -2.86 27.99
N PRO A 180 2.84 -2.39 28.43
CA PRO A 180 4.00 -3.23 28.71
C PRO A 180 3.83 -4.25 29.85
N SER A 181 2.86 -4.08 30.77
CA SER A 181 2.57 -5.06 31.82
C SER A 181 1.45 -6.04 31.44
N GLY A 182 0.90 -5.93 30.23
CA GLY A 182 -0.20 -6.75 29.70
C GLY A 182 -1.60 -6.24 30.07
N GLU A 183 -1.68 -5.10 30.73
CA GLU A 183 -2.91 -4.36 31.04
C GLU A 183 -3.58 -3.83 29.77
N SER A 184 -4.91 -3.79 29.73
CA SER A 184 -5.64 -3.09 28.67
C SER A 184 -5.55 -1.58 28.89
N LEU A 185 -5.24 -0.83 27.84
CA LEU A 185 -5.19 0.64 27.87
C LEU A 185 -6.52 1.29 27.44
N LEU A 186 -7.55 0.49 27.19
CA LEU A 186 -8.91 0.91 26.82
C LEU A 186 -9.94 0.36 27.83
N GLY A 187 -11.08 1.04 28.03
CA GLY A 187 -12.19 0.64 28.90
C GLY A 187 -12.31 1.38 30.25
N ASN A 188 -12.03 0.68 31.37
CA ASN A 188 -12.40 1.18 32.72
C ASN A 188 -11.30 1.92 33.48
N SER A 189 -10.06 1.78 33.03
CA SER A 189 -8.86 2.40 33.64
C SER A 189 -8.02 3.06 32.55
N GLU A 190 -8.68 3.70 31.58
CA GLU A 190 -8.01 4.35 30.47
C GLU A 190 -7.06 5.44 30.98
N PRO A 191 -5.90 5.65 30.33
CA PRO A 191 -5.05 6.79 30.61
C PRO A 191 -5.74 8.10 30.19
N SER A 192 -5.02 9.23 30.27
CA SER A 192 -5.53 10.52 29.76
C SER A 192 -6.08 10.40 28.33
N PRO A 193 -7.14 11.13 27.93
CA PRO A 193 -7.57 11.20 26.53
C PRO A 193 -6.46 11.70 25.58
N ASP A 194 -5.44 12.37 26.12
CA ASP A 194 -4.24 12.79 25.36
C ASP A 194 -3.16 11.70 25.22
N ALA A 195 -3.32 10.55 25.91
CA ALA A 195 -2.35 9.47 26.00
C ALA A 195 -2.53 8.40 24.93
N VAL A 196 -3.78 8.06 24.61
CA VAL A 196 -4.16 7.00 23.67
C VAL A 196 -5.32 7.51 22.83
N LYS A 197 -5.25 7.31 21.51
CA LYS A 197 -6.39 7.44 20.61
C LYS A 197 -6.49 6.22 19.72
N VAL A 198 -7.70 5.71 19.48
CA VAL A 198 -7.93 4.52 18.66
C VAL A 198 -9.08 4.71 17.67
N ASP A 199 -8.93 4.13 16.48
CA ASP A 199 -10.04 3.84 15.58
C ASP A 199 -9.91 2.43 14.99
N LEU A 200 -10.81 2.05 14.09
CA LEU A 200 -10.82 0.72 13.47
C LEU A 200 -9.53 0.35 12.69
N LYS A 201 -8.68 1.31 12.34
CA LYS A 201 -7.46 1.19 11.53
C LYS A 201 -6.23 1.84 12.16
N HIS A 202 -6.39 2.69 13.17
CA HIS A 202 -5.33 3.48 13.78
C HIS A 202 -5.22 3.29 15.29
N VAL A 203 -4.00 3.41 15.79
CA VAL A 203 -3.70 3.61 17.21
C VAL A 203 -2.65 4.72 17.30
N GLU A 204 -2.88 5.73 18.11
CA GLU A 204 -1.92 6.79 18.45
C GLU A 204 -1.63 6.73 19.95
N LEU A 205 -0.34 6.69 20.32
CA LEU A 205 0.16 6.62 21.68
C LEU A 205 1.07 7.82 21.96
N ASN A 206 0.94 8.47 23.11
CA ASN A 206 1.72 9.62 23.52
C ASN A 206 2.53 9.31 24.79
N PHE A 207 3.86 9.26 24.66
CA PHE A 207 4.76 8.74 25.69
C PHE A 207 5.07 9.71 26.84
N LYS A 208 4.57 10.95 26.75
CA LYS A 208 4.42 11.85 27.90
C LYS A 208 3.56 11.25 29.02
N PHE A 209 2.59 10.41 28.67
CA PHE A 209 1.63 9.82 29.61
C PHE A 209 1.81 8.32 29.82
N LEU A 210 2.70 7.68 29.05
CA LEU A 210 2.86 6.23 28.97
C LEU A 210 4.31 5.81 29.25
N ASP A 211 4.50 4.55 29.59
CA ASP A 211 5.82 3.99 29.86
C ASP A 211 6.42 3.31 28.63
N LEU A 212 7.75 3.32 28.52
CA LEU A 212 8.48 2.64 27.45
C LEU A 212 8.41 1.11 27.65
N GLY A 213 8.48 0.35 26.55
CA GLY A 213 8.35 -1.10 26.59
C GLY A 213 7.64 -1.69 25.36
N THR A 214 7.16 -2.92 25.48
CA THR A 214 6.50 -3.64 24.38
C THR A 214 4.99 -3.55 24.46
N TYR A 215 4.38 -2.97 23.44
CA TYR A 215 2.93 -2.82 23.29
C TYR A 215 2.37 -3.91 22.38
N THR A 216 1.12 -4.29 22.62
CA THR A 216 0.38 -5.27 21.79
C THR A 216 -0.89 -4.61 21.26
N ILE A 217 -1.03 -4.53 19.94
CA ILE A 217 -2.28 -4.16 19.28
C ILE A 217 -3.02 -5.46 18.94
N GLU A 218 -4.21 -5.63 19.48
CA GLU A 218 -5.07 -6.79 19.20
C GLU A 218 -5.86 -6.51 17.93
N LEU A 219 -5.92 -7.50 17.03
CA LEU A 219 -6.47 -7.37 15.69
C LEU A 219 -7.58 -8.38 15.44
N LYS A 220 -8.69 -7.89 14.89
CA LYS A 220 -9.70 -8.70 14.22
C LYS A 220 -9.33 -8.85 12.74
N ARG A 221 -9.58 -10.03 12.15
CA ARG A 221 -9.43 -10.29 10.71
C ARG A 221 -10.76 -10.77 10.10
N GLY A 222 -11.13 -10.22 8.94
CA GLY A 222 -12.36 -10.59 8.23
C GLY A 222 -12.67 -9.69 7.03
N SER A 223 -13.67 -10.06 6.22
CA SER A 223 -14.11 -9.23 5.09
C SER A 223 -14.88 -7.99 5.56
N GLU A 224 -15.55 -8.07 6.70
CA GLU A 224 -16.14 -6.92 7.39
C GLU A 224 -15.08 -5.93 7.90
N CYS A 225 -13.82 -6.35 8.05
CA CYS A 225 -12.72 -5.47 8.44
C CYS A 225 -12.19 -4.59 7.30
N VAL A 226 -12.67 -4.79 6.07
CA VAL A 226 -12.39 -3.91 4.93
C VAL A 226 -13.20 -2.62 5.07
N LEU A 227 -12.55 -1.49 4.83
CA LEU A 227 -13.16 -0.15 4.72
C LEU A 227 -12.86 0.43 3.32
N PRO A 228 -13.71 1.35 2.81
CA PRO A 228 -13.41 2.10 1.60
C PRO A 228 -12.27 3.12 1.82
N SER A 229 -11.46 3.38 0.80
CA SER A 229 -10.43 4.43 0.84
C SER A 229 -10.93 5.82 0.43
N ALA A 230 -12.14 5.91 -0.12
CA ALA A 230 -12.83 7.17 -0.40
C ALA A 230 -14.31 7.00 -0.04
N PHE A 231 -14.84 7.87 0.81
CA PHE A 231 -16.19 7.73 1.34
C PHE A 231 -16.79 9.06 1.80
N LEU A 232 -18.12 9.08 1.83
CA LEU A 232 -18.92 10.12 2.47
C LEU A 232 -19.23 9.65 3.90
N VAL A 233 -18.92 10.49 4.88
CA VAL A 233 -19.36 10.38 6.28
C VAL A 233 -20.67 11.15 6.45
N TYR A 234 -21.60 10.58 7.19
CA TYR A 234 -22.90 11.17 7.53
C TYR A 234 -23.10 11.11 9.04
N GLU A 235 -23.43 12.27 9.61
CA GLU A 235 -23.78 12.43 11.02
C GLU A 235 -25.20 13.00 11.13
N PRO A 236 -26.17 12.24 11.67
CA PRO A 236 -27.52 12.75 11.95
C PRO A 236 -27.48 13.75 13.11
N PRO A 237 -28.58 14.49 13.34
CA PRO A 237 -28.77 15.26 14.57
C PRO A 237 -28.55 14.42 15.83
N PHE A 238 -27.98 15.05 16.86
CA PHE A 238 -27.79 14.42 18.17
C PHE A 238 -29.11 13.95 18.78
N LYS A 239 -29.02 12.83 19.51
CA LYS A 239 -30.08 12.29 20.36
C LYS A 239 -29.71 12.52 21.81
N GLU A 240 -30.66 12.99 22.59
CA GLU A 240 -30.53 13.19 24.03
C GLU A 240 -31.28 12.11 24.82
N ASP A 241 -30.72 11.71 25.96
CA ASP A 241 -31.28 10.71 26.87
C ASP A 241 -30.68 10.85 28.27
N THR A 242 -31.21 10.10 29.25
CA THR A 242 -30.68 10.07 30.62
C THR A 242 -30.55 8.65 31.17
N VAL A 243 -29.54 8.44 32.02
CA VAL A 243 -29.33 7.20 32.78
C VAL A 243 -29.35 7.51 34.27
N ALA A 244 -30.29 6.90 35.00
CA ALA A 244 -30.47 7.15 36.42
C ALA A 244 -29.32 6.55 37.27
N PRO A 245 -29.10 7.04 38.50
CA PRO A 245 -28.08 6.50 39.41
C PRO A 245 -28.19 4.98 39.58
N GLY A 246 -27.07 4.27 39.42
CA GLY A 246 -26.98 2.82 39.56
C GLY A 246 -27.57 2.00 38.40
N GLN A 247 -28.03 2.65 37.32
CA GLN A 247 -28.58 1.96 36.15
C GLN A 247 -27.57 1.83 35.00
N ALA A 248 -27.85 0.88 34.10
CA ALA A 248 -27.19 0.73 32.81
C ALA A 248 -28.23 0.84 31.68
N LYS A 249 -27.86 1.47 30.56
CA LYS A 249 -28.72 1.60 29.38
C LYS A 249 -27.91 1.36 28.11
N ARG A 250 -28.43 0.53 27.20
CA ARG A 250 -27.79 0.14 25.95
C ARG A 250 -28.45 0.79 24.74
N TYR A 251 -27.62 1.22 23.80
CA TYR A 251 -27.97 1.97 22.60
C TYR A 251 -27.49 1.19 21.38
N GLY A 252 -28.34 1.09 20.35
CA GLY A 252 -27.97 0.50 19.07
C GLY A 252 -27.58 1.56 18.05
N ILE A 253 -26.50 1.31 17.31
CA ILE A 253 -26.21 2.06 16.09
C ILE A 253 -27.23 1.61 15.04
N GLY A 254 -28.01 2.56 14.53
CA GLY A 254 -29.09 2.28 13.58
C GLY A 254 -28.59 1.67 12.27
N GLN A 255 -29.51 1.15 11.47
CA GLN A 255 -29.24 0.74 10.08
C GLN A 255 -29.76 1.82 9.13
N MET A 256 -29.00 2.13 8.08
CA MET A 256 -29.37 3.10 7.05
C MET A 256 -29.08 2.50 5.66
N SER A 257 -30.07 2.51 4.77
CA SER A 257 -30.01 1.74 3.52
C SER A 257 -28.90 2.24 2.59
N GLY A 258 -27.96 1.36 2.22
CA GLY A 258 -26.80 1.71 1.40
C GLY A 258 -25.69 2.45 2.15
N TRP A 259 -25.73 2.46 3.49
CA TRP A 259 -24.71 3.03 4.37
C TRP A 259 -24.27 2.01 5.42
N ARG A 260 -23.03 2.13 5.88
CA ARG A 260 -22.46 1.32 6.95
C ARG A 260 -22.35 2.16 8.22
N GLY A 261 -23.05 1.78 9.28
CA GLY A 261 -22.77 2.31 10.62
C GLY A 261 -21.38 1.87 11.07
N VAL A 262 -20.57 2.82 11.55
CA VAL A 262 -19.21 2.54 12.07
C VAL A 262 -19.10 2.71 13.58
N GLY A 263 -19.99 3.51 14.18
CA GLY A 263 -19.94 3.81 15.61
C GLY A 263 -20.87 4.96 16.02
N ALA A 264 -20.58 5.56 17.17
CA ALA A 264 -21.19 6.80 17.63
C ALA A 264 -20.17 7.70 18.35
N VAL A 265 -20.37 9.01 18.25
CA VAL A 265 -19.79 9.98 19.17
C VAL A 265 -20.76 10.12 20.35
N VAL A 266 -20.26 9.93 21.57
CA VAL A 266 -21.05 9.86 22.81
C VAL A 266 -20.51 10.86 23.82
N VAL A 267 -21.31 11.87 24.17
CA VAL A 267 -21.00 12.85 25.22
C VAL A 267 -21.86 12.56 26.43
N ILE A 268 -21.24 12.48 27.60
CA ILE A 268 -21.88 12.22 28.88
C ILE A 268 -21.59 13.39 29.80
N TYR A 269 -22.63 13.97 30.40
CA TYR A 269 -22.47 15.09 31.32
C TYR A 269 -23.42 15.04 32.51
N SER A 270 -22.93 15.53 33.65
CA SER A 270 -23.69 15.67 34.90
C SER A 270 -23.35 17.00 35.55
N LEU A 271 -24.39 17.73 35.97
CA LEU A 271 -24.27 18.91 36.82
C LEU A 271 -25.02 18.62 38.12
N SER A 272 -24.30 18.50 39.23
CA SER A 272 -24.89 18.13 40.53
C SER A 272 -24.29 18.93 41.69
N PRO A 273 -24.98 19.05 42.84
CA PRO A 273 -24.41 19.67 44.03
C PRO A 273 -23.09 19.02 44.44
N LEU A 274 -22.11 19.84 44.82
CA LEU A 274 -20.79 19.36 45.23
C LEU A 274 -20.91 18.48 46.48
N SER A 275 -20.64 17.18 46.32
CA SER A 275 -20.72 16.16 47.36
C SER A 275 -19.47 15.27 47.34
N GLY A 276 -19.11 14.68 48.49
CA GLY A 276 -17.92 13.83 48.63
C GLY A 276 -17.98 12.56 47.77
N ARG A 277 -16.81 12.00 47.40
CA ARG A 277 -16.58 10.83 46.51
C ARG A 277 -17.83 10.32 45.79
N GLY A 278 -18.22 11.04 44.72
CA GLY A 278 -19.17 10.53 43.75
C GLY A 278 -18.56 9.36 42.96
N GLY A 279 -19.39 8.40 42.55
CA GLY A 279 -19.00 7.39 41.57
C GLY A 279 -18.84 7.99 40.17
N ASP A 280 -18.62 7.11 39.19
CA ASP A 280 -18.22 7.47 37.83
C ASP A 280 -19.21 6.93 36.77
N VAL A 281 -19.05 7.34 35.51
CA VAL A 281 -19.77 6.73 34.37
C VAL A 281 -18.79 5.93 33.51
N GLU A 282 -19.18 4.70 33.21
CA GLU A 282 -18.47 3.77 32.33
C GLU A 282 -19.22 3.68 30.99
N VAL A 283 -18.47 3.65 29.89
CA VAL A 283 -18.97 3.38 28.54
C VAL A 283 -18.39 2.07 28.06
N VAL A 284 -19.24 1.19 27.55
CA VAL A 284 -18.86 -0.14 27.05
C VAL A 284 -19.29 -0.27 25.59
N GLY A 285 -18.41 -0.77 24.73
CA GLY A 285 -18.66 -1.01 23.31
C GLY A 285 -17.76 -2.11 22.77
N GLU A 286 -17.67 -2.22 21.44
CA GLU A 286 -16.76 -3.18 20.79
C GLU A 286 -15.32 -2.65 20.77
N LEU A 287 -15.14 -1.36 20.47
CA LEU A 287 -13.91 -0.59 20.65
C LEU A 287 -14.31 0.81 21.13
N VAL A 288 -13.70 1.30 22.22
CA VAL A 288 -14.01 2.60 22.83
C VAL A 288 -12.74 3.44 22.84
N ASP A 289 -12.88 4.69 22.42
CA ASP A 289 -11.86 5.73 22.45
C ASP A 289 -12.31 6.83 23.41
N PHE A 290 -11.53 7.10 24.46
CA PHE A 290 -11.80 8.16 25.41
C PHE A 290 -11.27 9.50 24.89
N ALA A 291 -12.14 10.30 24.27
CA ALA A 291 -11.74 11.47 23.49
C ALA A 291 -11.67 12.79 24.28
N TYR A 292 -12.38 12.91 25.42
CA TYR A 292 -12.40 14.15 26.21
C TYR A 292 -12.80 13.96 27.67
N TYR A 293 -12.23 14.78 28.56
CA TYR A 293 -12.59 14.85 29.98
C TYR A 293 -12.58 16.28 30.51
N ARG A 294 -13.58 16.62 31.34
CA ARG A 294 -13.57 17.80 32.22
C ARG A 294 -14.31 17.52 33.51
N ASP A 295 -13.70 17.88 34.64
CA ASP A 295 -14.30 17.80 35.98
C ASP A 295 -13.93 19.06 36.77
N GLU A 296 -14.94 19.87 37.10
CA GLU A 296 -14.74 21.23 37.62
C GLU A 296 -15.77 21.59 38.68
N ALA A 297 -15.33 22.30 39.73
CA ALA A 297 -16.21 22.83 40.76
C ALA A 297 -16.70 24.25 40.39
N VAL A 298 -17.97 24.38 40.07
CA VAL A 298 -18.61 25.66 39.69
C VAL A 298 -19.24 26.28 40.94
N THR A 299 -18.85 27.52 41.28
CA THR A 299 -19.41 28.26 42.43
C THR A 299 -20.28 29.41 41.96
N ILE A 300 -21.61 29.31 42.13
CA ILE A 300 -22.53 30.42 41.86
C ILE A 300 -22.61 31.29 43.12
N ARG A 301 -22.43 32.61 42.95
CA ARG A 301 -22.45 33.62 44.02
C ARG A 301 -23.50 34.68 43.71
N ALA A 302 -24.25 35.12 44.72
CA ALA A 302 -25.12 36.28 44.62
C ALA A 302 -24.40 37.57 45.05
N ALA A 303 -24.98 38.73 44.72
CA ALA A 303 -24.45 40.04 45.11
C ALA A 303 -24.52 40.32 46.63
N SER A 304 -25.23 39.48 47.38
CA SER A 304 -25.28 39.52 48.85
C SER A 304 -25.44 38.10 49.41
N PHE A 305 -25.17 37.93 50.71
CA PHE A 305 -25.33 36.66 51.42
C PHE A 305 -26.80 36.19 51.59
N LEU A 306 -27.78 36.89 51.00
CA LEU A 306 -29.19 36.44 50.97
C LEU A 306 -29.35 35.07 50.28
N ILE A 307 -28.50 34.78 49.28
CA ILE A 307 -28.37 33.45 48.68
C ILE A 307 -26.92 33.00 48.94
N PRO A 308 -26.70 31.94 49.75
CA PRO A 308 -25.35 31.42 49.99
C PRO A 308 -24.77 30.79 48.72
N ASN A 309 -23.45 30.63 48.68
CA ASN A 309 -22.75 30.04 47.53
C ASN A 309 -23.31 28.66 47.18
N ILE A 310 -23.78 28.49 45.94
CA ILE A 310 -24.19 27.18 45.41
C ILE A 310 -22.97 26.58 44.73
N ASN A 311 -22.42 25.53 45.34
CA ASN A 311 -21.29 24.78 44.80
C ASN A 311 -21.81 23.57 44.02
N LEU A 312 -21.49 23.52 42.73
CA LEU A 312 -21.83 22.43 41.82
C LEU A 312 -20.56 21.73 41.33
N ARG A 313 -20.68 20.49 40.90
CA ARG A 313 -19.66 19.77 40.13
C ARG A 313 -20.17 19.60 38.71
N LEU A 314 -19.45 20.17 37.75
CA LEU A 314 -19.60 19.91 36.32
C LEU A 314 -18.69 18.74 35.95
N TYR A 315 -19.28 17.65 35.49
CA TYR A 315 -18.58 16.48 34.97
C TYR A 315 -18.97 16.31 33.50
N VAL A 316 -17.98 16.18 32.62
CA VAL A 316 -18.15 15.92 31.19
C VAL A 316 -17.12 14.89 30.73
N ARG A 317 -17.58 13.88 29.98
CA ARG A 317 -16.73 12.96 29.22
C ARG A 317 -17.25 12.85 27.79
N ALA A 318 -16.36 12.71 26.82
CA ALA A 318 -16.72 12.31 25.47
C ALA A 318 -15.95 11.07 25.04
N TYR A 319 -16.60 10.23 24.27
CA TYR A 319 -16.08 8.97 23.75
C TYR A 319 -16.42 8.84 22.26
N ILE A 320 -15.55 8.19 21.50
CA ILE A 320 -15.90 7.65 20.18
C ILE A 320 -16.01 6.13 20.35
N VAL A 321 -17.20 5.57 20.13
CA VAL A 321 -17.44 4.13 20.28
C VAL A 321 -17.64 3.53 18.90
N TYR A 322 -16.73 2.65 18.49
CA TYR A 322 -16.84 1.90 17.25
C TYR A 322 -17.57 0.58 17.48
N GLY A 323 -18.33 0.16 16.47
CA GLY A 323 -19.15 -1.05 16.50
C GLY A 323 -20.64 -0.78 16.28
N THR A 324 -21.47 -1.74 16.68
CA THR A 324 -22.92 -1.76 16.40
C THR A 324 -23.79 -1.32 17.58
N TRP A 325 -23.20 -1.11 18.76
CA TRP A 325 -23.88 -0.70 19.98
C TRP A 325 -22.91 -0.06 20.98
N PHE A 326 -23.46 0.64 21.98
CA PHE A 326 -22.75 1.03 23.18
C PHE A 326 -23.66 0.94 24.41
N GLU A 327 -23.11 0.77 25.60
CA GLU A 327 -23.83 0.73 26.88
C GLU A 327 -23.21 1.73 27.84
N ILE A 328 -24.07 2.51 28.51
CA ILE A 328 -23.66 3.49 29.52
C ILE A 328 -24.08 2.96 30.88
N ARG A 329 -23.12 2.89 31.82
CA ARG A 329 -23.29 2.41 33.19
C ARG A 329 -23.06 3.56 34.15
N ASN A 330 -24.14 4.12 34.68
CA ASN A 330 -24.07 5.23 35.62
C ASN A 330 -23.84 4.70 37.05
N ARG A 331 -22.60 4.81 37.55
CA ARG A 331 -22.26 4.50 38.95
C ARG A 331 -22.23 5.76 39.83
N MET A 332 -22.57 6.94 39.29
CA MET A 332 -22.71 8.18 40.03
C MET A 332 -23.95 8.16 40.95
N ARG A 333 -24.03 9.14 41.86
CA ARG A 333 -25.24 9.41 42.67
C ARG A 333 -26.22 10.38 42.00
N SER A 334 -25.80 11.02 40.91
CA SER A 334 -26.61 11.92 40.07
C SER A 334 -27.00 11.26 38.76
N VAL A 335 -28.01 11.82 38.09
CA VAL A 335 -28.38 11.43 36.73
C VAL A 335 -27.21 11.77 35.79
N ALA A 336 -26.87 10.83 34.90
CA ALA A 336 -25.97 11.08 33.79
C ALA A 336 -26.82 11.43 32.56
N ASN A 337 -26.63 12.63 31.99
CA ASN A 337 -27.22 13.02 30.72
C ASN A 337 -26.32 12.50 29.60
N VAL A 338 -26.95 12.04 28.52
CA VAL A 338 -26.29 11.41 27.38
C VAL A 338 -26.72 12.15 26.13
N MET A 339 -25.76 12.64 25.36
CA MET A 339 -25.96 13.23 24.04
C MET A 339 -25.09 12.44 23.05
N TYR A 340 -25.69 11.84 22.03
CA TYR A 340 -24.95 10.99 21.09
C TYR A 340 -25.43 11.13 19.65
N THR A 341 -24.52 10.95 18.69
CA THR A 341 -24.85 10.81 17.28
C THR A 341 -24.16 9.58 16.68
N ALA A 342 -24.83 8.90 15.76
CA ALA A 342 -24.34 7.68 15.12
C ALA A 342 -23.64 8.01 13.81
N VAL A 343 -22.41 7.51 13.63
CA VAL A 343 -21.59 7.82 12.45
C VAL A 343 -21.81 6.74 11.39
N PHE A 344 -22.14 7.19 10.16
CA PHE A 344 -22.34 6.34 9.00
C PHE A 344 -21.34 6.68 7.90
N ILE A 345 -20.86 5.66 7.17
CA ILE A 345 -20.03 5.85 5.98
C ILE A 345 -20.66 5.20 4.75
N LYS A 346 -20.36 5.75 3.58
CA LYS A 346 -20.75 5.22 2.28
C LYS A 346 -19.62 5.39 1.28
N GLU A 347 -19.19 4.28 0.70
CA GLU A 347 -18.16 4.27 -0.33
C GLU A 347 -18.56 5.10 -1.55
N GLY A 348 -17.58 5.78 -2.12
CA GLY A 348 -17.74 6.55 -3.35
C GLY A 348 -16.40 7.03 -3.88
N GLY A 349 -16.44 7.88 -4.91
CA GLY A 349 -15.25 8.43 -5.53
C GLY A 349 -14.68 7.56 -6.65
N GLU A 350 -14.34 8.20 -7.74
CA GLU A 350 -13.66 7.59 -8.88
C GLU A 350 -12.16 7.91 -8.80
N TRP A 351 -11.35 6.87 -8.58
CA TRP A 351 -9.89 6.97 -8.58
C TRP A 351 -9.36 7.12 -10.01
N GLN A 352 -8.57 8.17 -10.24
CA GLN A 352 -7.98 8.57 -11.52
C GLN A 352 -6.47 8.85 -11.34
N PRO A 353 -5.65 8.85 -12.42
CA PRO A 353 -4.20 9.10 -12.33
C PRO A 353 -3.77 10.43 -11.68
N ALA A 354 -4.68 11.40 -11.57
CA ALA A 354 -4.42 12.72 -10.99
C ALA A 354 -5.08 12.95 -9.61
N GLY A 355 -5.86 11.99 -9.09
CA GLY A 355 -6.67 12.22 -7.90
C GLY A 355 -7.91 11.34 -7.76
N VAL A 356 -8.85 11.78 -6.92
CA VAL A 356 -10.17 11.16 -6.74
C VAL A 356 -11.26 12.18 -7.06
N GLN A 357 -12.17 11.82 -7.96
CA GLN A 357 -13.37 12.59 -8.27
C GLN A 357 -14.54 12.06 -7.44
N PHE A 358 -15.08 12.86 -6.52
CA PHE A 358 -16.16 12.45 -5.62
C PHE A 358 -17.42 13.28 -5.84
N THR A 359 -18.56 12.63 -6.10
CA THR A 359 -19.84 13.32 -6.33
C THR A 359 -20.75 13.19 -5.12
N VAL A 360 -21.09 14.31 -4.49
CA VAL A 360 -22.06 14.40 -3.40
C VAL A 360 -23.41 14.80 -3.97
N ARG A 361 -24.45 14.00 -3.71
CA ARG A 361 -25.83 14.33 -4.10
C ARG A 361 -26.54 14.91 -2.88
N ASP A 362 -27.39 15.90 -3.09
CA ASP A 362 -28.21 16.52 -2.03
C ASP A 362 -28.97 15.45 -1.21
N SER A 363 -29.56 14.47 -1.89
CA SER A 363 -30.27 13.33 -1.28
C SER A 363 -29.42 12.46 -0.34
N ASP A 364 -28.09 12.51 -0.41
CA ASP A 364 -27.19 11.79 0.49
C ASP A 364 -26.84 12.59 1.77
N ILE A 365 -27.08 13.91 1.80
CA ILE A 365 -26.64 14.80 2.91
C ILE A 365 -27.73 15.71 3.50
N LYS A 366 -28.89 15.86 2.85
CA LYS A 366 -29.94 16.82 3.22
C LYS A 366 -30.45 16.70 4.68
N ASP A 367 -30.50 15.49 5.21
CA ASP A 367 -31.01 15.18 6.56
C ASP A 367 -29.87 15.06 7.60
N ALA A 368 -28.62 15.27 7.17
CA ALA A 368 -27.45 15.24 8.04
C ALA A 368 -27.26 16.58 8.78
N MET A 369 -26.86 16.49 10.04
CA MET A 369 -26.33 17.64 10.79
C MET A 369 -24.96 18.03 10.23
N ALA A 370 -24.11 17.04 9.99
CA ALA A 370 -22.81 17.22 9.36
C ALA A 370 -22.51 16.06 8.39
N ALA A 371 -21.73 16.35 7.35
CA ALA A 371 -21.26 15.35 6.40
C ALA A 371 -19.90 15.76 5.84
N TYR A 372 -19.04 14.78 5.61
CA TYR A 372 -17.64 14.98 5.20
C TYR A 372 -17.28 14.01 4.09
N ILE A 373 -16.57 14.45 3.05
CA ILE A 373 -15.87 13.52 2.17
C ILE A 373 -14.51 13.24 2.80
N VAL A 374 -14.16 11.96 2.94
CA VAL A 374 -12.86 11.49 3.41
C VAL A 374 -12.17 10.71 2.30
N VAL A 375 -10.90 11.01 2.04
CA VAL A 375 -10.04 10.29 1.10
C VAL A 375 -8.73 9.92 1.78
N GLN A 376 -8.42 8.62 1.80
CA GLN A 376 -7.22 8.04 2.42
C GLN A 376 -6.43 7.29 1.35
N ALA A 377 -5.32 7.88 0.91
CA ALA A 377 -4.39 7.31 -0.04
C ALA A 377 -3.34 6.41 0.65
N PRO A 378 -2.82 5.39 -0.04
CA PRO A 378 -1.65 4.62 0.38
C PRO A 378 -0.41 5.49 0.63
N SER A 379 0.60 4.91 1.28
CA SER A 379 1.88 5.56 1.65
C SER A 379 2.58 6.33 0.51
N TYR A 380 2.40 5.88 -0.74
CA TYR A 380 3.01 6.45 -1.95
C TYR A 380 2.15 7.51 -2.66
N GLY A 381 0.91 7.75 -2.22
CA GLY A 381 0.04 8.83 -2.71
C GLY A 381 0.02 10.03 -1.76
N ARG A 382 0.36 11.22 -2.25
CA ARG A 382 0.34 12.49 -1.50
C ARG A 382 -0.87 13.35 -1.90
N VAL A 383 -1.76 13.65 -0.96
CA VAL A 383 -2.88 14.56 -1.18
C VAL A 383 -2.40 16.01 -1.17
N LEU A 384 -2.66 16.74 -2.26
CA LEU A 384 -2.18 18.11 -2.44
C LEU A 384 -3.24 19.15 -2.08
N SER A 385 -4.46 18.99 -2.61
CA SER A 385 -5.56 19.95 -2.50
C SER A 385 -6.91 19.32 -2.84
N VAL A 386 -8.01 20.00 -2.51
CA VAL A 386 -9.37 19.60 -2.88
C VAL A 386 -10.04 20.73 -3.65
N LYS A 387 -10.41 20.48 -4.91
CA LYS A 387 -11.25 21.39 -5.69
C LYS A 387 -12.72 21.17 -5.35
N THR A 388 -13.45 22.25 -5.06
CA THR A 388 -14.89 22.24 -4.73
C THR A 388 -15.79 22.36 -5.98
N PRO A 389 -17.10 22.05 -5.87
CA PRO A 389 -18.10 22.37 -6.89
C PRO A 389 -18.13 23.86 -7.29
N SER A 390 -17.99 24.78 -6.33
CA SER A 390 -17.84 26.23 -6.56
C SER A 390 -16.51 26.64 -7.24
N GLY A 391 -15.56 25.70 -7.39
CA GLY A 391 -14.28 25.93 -8.06
C GLY A 391 -13.14 26.40 -7.16
N ALA A 392 -13.37 26.58 -5.86
CA ALA A 392 -12.33 26.88 -4.88
C ALA A 392 -11.36 25.69 -4.73
N GLU A 393 -10.08 25.97 -4.44
CA GLU A 393 -9.05 24.94 -4.25
C GLU A 393 -8.55 24.95 -2.80
N LEU A 394 -9.19 24.14 -1.96
CA LEU A 394 -8.96 24.06 -0.51
C LEU A 394 -7.71 23.25 -0.19
N GLY A 395 -7.00 23.61 0.88
CA GLY A 395 -5.78 22.94 1.35
C GLY A 395 -4.56 23.04 0.42
N ALA A 396 -4.67 23.72 -0.74
CA ALA A 396 -3.51 24.04 -1.57
C ALA A 396 -2.56 25.03 -0.84
N ALA A 397 -3.14 26.08 -0.25
CA ALA A 397 -2.43 27.10 0.52
C ALA A 397 -3.07 27.41 1.89
N GLN A 398 -4.34 27.05 2.10
CA GLN A 398 -5.10 27.35 3.32
C GLN A 398 -5.93 26.14 3.77
N GLU A 399 -5.86 25.79 5.05
CA GLU A 399 -6.68 24.75 5.71
C GLU A 399 -7.06 25.15 7.15
N GLY A 400 -7.95 24.38 7.80
CA GLY A 400 -8.52 24.70 9.11
C GLY A 400 -10.02 24.96 9.06
N LEU A 401 -10.52 25.77 10.00
CA LEU A 401 -11.92 26.16 10.10
C LEU A 401 -12.17 27.42 9.25
N LEU A 402 -12.64 27.20 8.02
CA LEU A 402 -12.86 28.24 7.04
C LEU A 402 -14.29 28.79 7.15
N THR A 403 -14.49 30.10 6.96
CA THR A 403 -15.84 30.69 6.93
C THR A 403 -16.63 30.20 5.71
N TRP A 404 -17.86 29.74 5.92
CA TRP A 404 -18.69 29.13 4.87
C TRP A 404 -20.18 29.47 5.05
N GLY A 405 -20.58 30.65 4.56
CA GLY A 405 -21.89 31.22 4.86
C GLY A 405 -21.95 31.68 6.31
N ASP A 406 -23.03 31.34 7.01
CA ASP A 406 -23.19 31.60 8.46
C ASP A 406 -22.53 30.51 9.34
N GLU A 407 -21.91 29.50 8.72
CA GLU A 407 -21.29 28.34 9.37
C GLU A 407 -19.77 28.28 9.09
N TYR A 408 -19.09 27.34 9.73
CA TYR A 408 -17.70 26.98 9.41
C TYR A 408 -17.65 25.69 8.58
N ARG A 409 -16.63 25.61 7.72
CA ARG A 409 -16.23 24.41 7.00
C ARG A 409 -14.88 23.94 7.54
N ASP A 410 -14.84 22.77 8.15
CA ASP A 410 -13.56 22.12 8.49
C ASP A 410 -12.94 21.45 7.27
N VAL A 411 -11.64 21.67 7.10
CA VAL A 411 -10.81 21.11 6.03
C VAL A 411 -9.44 20.75 6.60
N ARG A 412 -9.01 19.51 6.41
CA ARG A 412 -7.66 19.05 6.76
C ARG A 412 -7.06 18.24 5.63
N ILE A 413 -5.80 18.50 5.29
CA ILE A 413 -5.04 17.68 4.35
C ILE A 413 -3.71 17.25 5.00
N SER A 414 -3.66 16.02 5.50
CA SER A 414 -2.40 15.35 5.85
C SER A 414 -1.66 14.88 4.58
N LEU A 415 -0.44 14.34 4.72
CA LEU A 415 0.32 13.85 3.56
C LEU A 415 -0.47 12.85 2.70
N ASN A 416 -1.09 11.84 3.31
CA ASN A 416 -1.75 10.74 2.60
C ASN A 416 -3.27 10.77 2.75
N GLU A 417 -3.84 11.70 3.51
CA GLU A 417 -5.24 11.65 3.94
C GLU A 417 -5.83 13.06 3.96
N ALA A 418 -7.09 13.20 3.57
CA ALA A 418 -7.80 14.47 3.64
C ALA A 418 -9.27 14.28 3.96
N TYR A 419 -9.85 15.29 4.60
CA TYR A 419 -11.30 15.45 4.64
C TYR A 419 -11.71 16.89 4.36
N VAL A 420 -12.93 17.03 3.86
CA VAL A 420 -13.62 18.30 3.63
C VAL A 420 -15.07 18.17 4.09
N GLN A 421 -15.52 19.11 4.91
CA GLN A 421 -16.92 19.21 5.30
C GLN A 421 -17.77 19.71 4.12
N VAL A 422 -18.81 18.95 3.77
CA VAL A 422 -19.73 19.22 2.65
C VAL A 422 -21.16 19.53 3.10
N LYS A 423 -21.42 19.36 4.41
CA LYS A 423 -22.65 19.75 5.12
C LYS A 423 -22.30 20.21 6.53
N ALA A 424 -22.85 21.36 6.94
CA ALA A 424 -22.81 21.89 8.30
C ALA A 424 -24.16 22.55 8.61
N PHE A 425 -24.96 21.99 9.51
CA PHE A 425 -26.25 22.51 9.97
C PHE A 425 -27.18 23.03 8.86
N GLY A 426 -27.24 24.34 8.61
CA GLY A 426 -28.02 24.94 7.53
C GLY A 426 -27.37 24.87 6.15
N VAL A 427 -26.03 24.88 6.07
CA VAL A 427 -25.25 25.07 4.83
C VAL A 427 -24.82 23.74 4.21
N SER A 428 -24.81 23.65 2.88
CA SER A 428 -24.42 22.46 2.10
C SER A 428 -23.88 22.84 0.72
N GLU A 429 -22.93 22.07 0.18
CA GLU A 429 -22.42 22.22 -1.18
C GLU A 429 -22.43 20.86 -1.90
N PRO A 430 -23.58 20.38 -2.38
CA PRO A 430 -23.63 19.19 -3.24
C PRO A 430 -22.95 19.46 -4.59
N GLY A 431 -22.45 18.41 -5.24
CA GLY A 431 -21.75 18.49 -6.52
C GLY A 431 -20.49 17.62 -6.56
N THR A 432 -19.63 17.89 -7.55
CA THR A 432 -18.38 17.14 -7.76
C THR A 432 -17.19 17.84 -7.11
N TYR A 433 -16.54 17.14 -6.18
CA TYR A 433 -15.25 17.48 -5.61
C TYR A 433 -14.13 16.71 -6.32
N PHE A 434 -12.92 17.30 -6.39
CA PHE A 434 -11.74 16.62 -6.91
C PHE A 434 -10.55 16.75 -5.95
N PHE A 435 -10.15 15.64 -5.34
CA PHE A 435 -8.98 15.53 -4.47
C PHE A 435 -7.76 15.31 -5.35
N ARG A 436 -6.88 16.30 -5.50
CA ARG A 436 -5.65 16.16 -6.29
C ARG A 436 -4.63 15.33 -5.50
N ILE A 437 -4.16 14.24 -6.10
CA ILE A 437 -3.17 13.34 -5.49
C ILE A 437 -1.98 13.21 -6.44
N ASP A 438 -0.79 13.51 -5.91
CA ASP A 438 0.48 13.16 -6.55
C ASP A 438 0.89 11.75 -6.13
N TRP A 439 1.43 10.96 -7.06
CA TRP A 439 1.69 9.55 -6.82
C TRP A 439 3.13 9.21 -7.16
N ARG A 440 3.88 8.74 -6.17
CA ARG A 440 5.20 8.16 -6.38
C ARG A 440 5.04 6.84 -7.18
N PRO A 441 5.77 6.66 -8.30
CA PRO A 441 5.70 5.42 -9.08
C PRO A 441 6.20 4.22 -8.27
N VAL A 442 5.50 3.10 -8.36
CA VAL A 442 5.95 1.82 -7.81
C VAL A 442 6.70 1.07 -8.91
N THR A 443 7.97 0.76 -8.67
CA THR A 443 8.87 0.17 -9.66
C THR A 443 9.16 -1.28 -9.32
N PHE A 444 8.82 -2.20 -10.24
CA PHE A 444 9.21 -3.60 -10.11
C PHE A 444 10.59 -3.80 -10.74
N LYS A 445 11.55 -4.29 -9.94
CA LYS A 445 12.86 -4.74 -10.44
C LYS A 445 12.80 -6.24 -10.65
N VAL A 446 12.68 -6.69 -11.89
CA VAL A 446 12.71 -8.12 -12.23
C VAL A 446 14.15 -8.61 -12.34
N VAL A 447 14.45 -9.70 -11.63
CA VAL A 447 15.78 -10.31 -11.59
C VAL A 447 15.71 -11.82 -11.75
N ASP A 448 16.78 -12.43 -12.27
CA ASP A 448 16.94 -13.89 -12.37
C ASP A 448 17.29 -14.54 -11.02
N ASP A 449 17.57 -15.85 -11.01
CA ASP A 449 17.95 -16.59 -9.80
C ASP A 449 19.29 -16.11 -9.19
N GLY A 450 20.20 -15.60 -10.02
CA GLY A 450 21.47 -14.98 -9.61
C GLY A 450 21.32 -13.54 -9.09
N GLY A 451 20.20 -12.88 -9.38
CA GLY A 451 19.93 -11.49 -9.00
C GLY A 451 20.31 -10.46 -10.07
N GLU A 452 20.69 -10.91 -11.27
CA GLU A 452 20.95 -10.05 -12.42
C GLU A 452 19.63 -9.54 -13.01
N PRO A 453 19.58 -8.31 -13.57
CA PRO A 453 18.36 -7.76 -14.15
C PRO A 453 17.90 -8.57 -15.38
N ILE A 454 16.58 -8.62 -15.60
CA ILE A 454 15.98 -9.22 -16.79
C ILE A 454 15.39 -8.11 -17.66
N ALA A 455 15.98 -7.88 -18.84
CA ALA A 455 15.48 -6.91 -19.81
C ALA A 455 14.37 -7.49 -20.71
N GLY A 456 13.39 -6.68 -21.09
CA GLY A 456 12.33 -7.06 -22.03
C GLY A 456 11.30 -8.07 -21.50
N ALA A 457 11.22 -8.27 -20.18
CA ALA A 457 10.13 -9.03 -19.57
C ALA A 457 8.86 -8.17 -19.51
N ILE A 458 7.71 -8.76 -19.81
CA ILE A 458 6.41 -8.13 -19.64
C ILE A 458 6.01 -8.28 -18.17
N VAL A 459 6.02 -7.17 -17.44
CA VAL A 459 5.43 -7.08 -16.10
C VAL A 459 3.98 -6.63 -16.27
N SER A 460 3.06 -7.38 -15.68
CA SER A 460 1.62 -7.09 -15.70
C SER A 460 1.11 -6.97 -14.28
N VAL A 461 0.34 -5.92 -14.01
CA VAL A 461 -0.33 -5.66 -12.75
C VAL A 461 -1.83 -5.77 -12.97
N ALA A 462 -2.52 -6.54 -12.13
CA ALA A 462 -3.96 -6.72 -12.16
C ALA A 462 -4.59 -6.58 -10.75
N GLY A 463 -5.84 -6.16 -10.69
CA GLY A 463 -6.56 -5.91 -9.43
C GLY A 463 -7.47 -4.68 -9.54
N PRO A 464 -7.35 -3.68 -8.66
CA PRO A 464 -8.12 -2.43 -8.74
C PRO A 464 -7.97 -1.69 -10.08
N LEU A 465 -6.82 -1.81 -10.73
CA LEU A 465 -6.55 -1.43 -12.12
C LEU A 465 -5.72 -2.51 -12.81
N ASN A 466 -5.75 -2.51 -14.14
CA ASN A 466 -4.97 -3.41 -14.98
C ASN A 466 -3.99 -2.60 -15.83
N ALA A 467 -2.71 -2.97 -15.82
CA ALA A 467 -1.65 -2.30 -16.58
C ALA A 467 -0.50 -3.27 -16.90
N SER A 468 0.30 -2.96 -17.92
CA SER A 468 1.52 -3.72 -18.26
C SER A 468 2.64 -2.81 -18.74
N ALA A 469 3.88 -3.16 -18.41
CA ALA A 469 5.09 -2.48 -18.86
C ALA A 469 6.17 -3.51 -19.22
N LEU A 470 7.10 -3.13 -20.10
CA LEU A 470 8.33 -3.90 -20.33
C LEU A 470 9.40 -3.46 -19.34
N SER A 471 10.21 -4.41 -18.87
CA SER A 471 11.42 -4.09 -18.11
C SER A 471 12.53 -3.56 -18.99
N ASP A 472 13.24 -2.54 -18.50
CA ASP A 472 14.42 -1.96 -19.16
C ASP A 472 15.70 -2.79 -18.95
N GLU A 473 16.86 -2.28 -19.41
CA GLU A 473 18.17 -2.92 -19.25
C GLU A 473 18.59 -3.11 -17.78
N LEU A 474 18.02 -2.34 -16.86
CA LEU A 474 18.24 -2.45 -15.40
C LEU A 474 17.18 -3.34 -14.73
N GLY A 475 16.31 -3.96 -15.52
CA GLY A 475 15.22 -4.82 -15.07
C GLY A 475 14.05 -4.04 -14.46
N LEU A 476 13.93 -2.73 -14.70
CA LEU A 476 12.94 -1.87 -14.04
C LEU A 476 11.67 -1.73 -14.88
N ALA A 477 10.52 -1.88 -14.24
CA ALA A 477 9.19 -1.64 -14.81
C ALA A 477 8.35 -0.75 -13.84
N PRO A 478 8.22 0.56 -14.12
CA PRO A 478 7.50 1.50 -13.27
C PRO A 478 5.99 1.54 -13.54
N PHE A 479 5.18 1.66 -12.48
CA PHE A 479 3.72 1.73 -12.52
C PHE A 479 3.18 2.87 -11.64
N LYS A 480 2.12 3.54 -12.10
CA LYS A 480 1.36 4.50 -11.29
C LYS A 480 0.12 3.82 -10.71
N LEU A 481 0.23 3.24 -9.52
CA LEU A 481 -0.82 2.43 -8.89
C LEU A 481 -1.86 3.30 -8.14
N TYR A 482 -2.54 4.19 -8.86
CA TYR A 482 -3.39 5.25 -8.30
C TYR A 482 -4.73 4.80 -7.67
N ARG A 483 -4.99 3.49 -7.55
CA ARG A 483 -6.21 2.97 -6.90
C ARG A 483 -5.83 2.03 -5.75
N PRO A 484 -6.30 2.25 -4.51
CA PRO A 484 -6.01 1.36 -3.39
C PRO A 484 -6.60 -0.04 -3.57
N GLY A 485 -5.97 -1.04 -2.97
CA GLY A 485 -6.41 -2.44 -3.02
C GLY A 485 -5.28 -3.44 -3.27
N VAL A 486 -5.66 -4.71 -3.39
CA VAL A 486 -4.73 -5.84 -3.56
C VAL A 486 -4.32 -5.98 -5.03
N TYR A 487 -3.01 -6.03 -5.29
CA TYR A 487 -2.46 -6.16 -6.63
C TYR A 487 -1.84 -7.55 -6.86
N THR A 488 -2.17 -8.18 -7.98
CA THR A 488 -1.46 -9.36 -8.50
C THR A 488 -0.48 -8.90 -9.57
N VAL A 489 0.80 -9.13 -9.33
CA VAL A 489 1.89 -8.84 -10.27
C VAL A 489 2.31 -10.16 -10.92
N SER A 490 2.32 -10.20 -12.25
CA SER A 490 2.78 -11.36 -13.03
C SER A 490 3.90 -10.93 -13.97
N VAL A 491 4.95 -11.74 -14.07
CA VAL A 491 6.10 -11.47 -14.94
C VAL A 491 6.19 -12.56 -16.00
N ARG A 492 6.15 -12.16 -17.27
CA ARG A 492 6.30 -13.03 -18.43
C ARG A 492 7.58 -12.69 -19.19
N PHE A 493 8.46 -13.66 -19.37
CA PHE A 493 9.71 -13.49 -20.10
C PHE A 493 9.81 -14.52 -21.23
N LYS A 494 10.14 -14.06 -22.45
CA LYS A 494 10.22 -14.89 -23.66
C LYS A 494 8.98 -15.82 -23.85
N GLY A 495 7.79 -15.30 -23.53
CA GLY A 495 6.51 -16.01 -23.65
C GLY A 495 6.11 -16.88 -22.45
N VAL A 496 6.96 -17.04 -21.44
CA VAL A 496 6.75 -17.94 -20.29
C VAL A 496 6.49 -17.16 -19.00
N ASP A 497 5.55 -17.59 -18.17
CA ASP A 497 5.23 -16.97 -16.87
C ASP A 497 6.25 -17.38 -15.79
N VAL A 498 7.18 -16.48 -15.50
CA VAL A 498 8.36 -16.74 -14.66
C VAL A 498 8.19 -16.34 -13.20
N ALA A 499 7.27 -15.42 -12.89
CA ALA A 499 6.92 -15.05 -11.52
C ALA A 499 5.46 -14.61 -11.37
N THR A 500 4.90 -14.82 -10.18
CA THR A 500 3.62 -14.24 -9.74
C THR A 500 3.71 -13.86 -8.27
N LEU A 501 3.23 -12.67 -7.91
CA LEU A 501 3.27 -12.11 -6.56
C LEU A 501 1.94 -11.41 -6.25
N GLN A 502 1.43 -11.57 -5.03
CA GLN A 502 0.28 -10.81 -4.53
C GLN A 502 0.72 -9.80 -3.46
N LEU A 503 0.36 -8.55 -3.68
CA LEU A 503 0.69 -7.40 -2.84
C LEU A 503 -0.59 -6.91 -2.14
N GLY A 504 -0.69 -7.14 -0.83
CA GLY A 504 -1.77 -6.59 -0.01
C GLY A 504 -1.50 -5.15 0.41
N THR A 505 -0.26 -4.88 0.82
CA THR A 505 0.23 -3.53 1.18
C THR A 505 1.54 -3.25 0.46
N ILE A 506 1.68 -2.03 -0.07
CA ILE A 506 2.90 -1.58 -0.76
C ILE A 506 3.73 -0.77 0.23
N THR A 507 4.82 -1.39 0.69
CA THR A 507 5.69 -0.84 1.73
C THR A 507 6.82 0.05 1.18
N ASN A 508 7.24 -0.20 -0.06
CA ASN A 508 8.36 0.47 -0.73
C ASN A 508 8.01 0.84 -2.17
N ASP A 509 8.57 1.95 -2.64
CA ASP A 509 8.47 2.45 -4.03
C ASP A 509 9.24 1.56 -5.04
N ALA A 510 10.13 0.68 -4.56
CA ALA A 510 10.87 -0.29 -5.37
C ALA A 510 10.71 -1.71 -4.81
N ILE A 511 10.29 -2.65 -5.66
CA ILE A 511 9.98 -4.04 -5.28
C ILE A 511 10.76 -5.00 -6.19
N THR A 512 11.71 -5.75 -5.62
CA THR A 512 12.46 -6.77 -6.37
C THR A 512 11.64 -8.04 -6.53
N VAL A 513 11.39 -8.44 -7.78
CA VAL A 513 10.67 -9.67 -8.14
C VAL A 513 11.68 -10.70 -8.65
N LYS A 514 12.01 -11.68 -7.81
CA LYS A 514 12.83 -12.83 -8.21
C LYS A 514 12.02 -13.72 -9.16
N CYS A 515 12.55 -13.93 -10.35
CA CYS A 515 11.92 -14.71 -11.41
C CYS A 515 12.55 -16.08 -11.52
N ARG A 516 11.77 -17.07 -11.95
CA ARG A 516 12.28 -18.39 -12.36
C ARG A 516 12.87 -18.28 -13.77
N VAL A 517 14.00 -17.58 -13.85
CA VAL A 517 14.84 -17.40 -15.03
C VAL A 517 16.25 -17.79 -14.60
N TYR A 518 16.95 -18.50 -15.47
CA TYR A 518 18.24 -19.11 -15.17
C TYR A 518 19.27 -18.67 -16.19
N ARG A 519 20.48 -18.41 -15.71
CA ARG A 519 21.64 -18.07 -16.51
C ARG A 519 22.36 -19.34 -16.95
N VAL A 520 22.20 -19.69 -18.22
CA VAL A 520 22.67 -20.95 -18.81
C VAL A 520 23.73 -20.66 -19.87
N SER A 521 24.80 -21.45 -19.86
CA SER A 521 25.77 -21.53 -20.95
C SER A 521 25.97 -22.98 -21.36
N TRP A 522 26.40 -23.21 -22.59
CA TRP A 522 26.70 -24.55 -23.11
C TRP A 522 28.18 -24.69 -23.45
N LEU A 523 28.79 -25.77 -22.98
CA LEU A 523 30.05 -26.31 -23.50
C LEU A 523 29.70 -27.36 -24.56
N VAL A 524 29.97 -27.06 -25.83
CA VAL A 524 29.75 -27.99 -26.94
C VAL A 524 31.07 -28.69 -27.28
N VAL A 525 31.01 -30.02 -27.34
CA VAL A 525 32.17 -30.88 -27.64
C VAL A 525 31.90 -31.91 -28.72
N ASP A 526 32.98 -32.42 -29.31
CA ASP A 526 33.01 -33.53 -30.25
C ASP A 526 32.93 -34.91 -29.53
N VAL A 527 33.03 -36.02 -30.27
CA VAL A 527 32.92 -37.36 -29.65
C VAL A 527 34.05 -37.67 -28.65
N TRP A 528 35.18 -36.98 -28.75
CA TRP A 528 36.36 -37.12 -27.90
C TRP A 528 36.47 -36.03 -26.83
N ASP A 529 35.37 -35.33 -26.57
CA ASP A 529 35.26 -34.26 -25.57
C ASP A 529 36.14 -33.03 -25.83
N ARG A 530 36.58 -32.83 -27.09
CA ARG A 530 37.28 -31.61 -27.52
C ARG A 530 36.27 -30.51 -27.85
N PRO A 531 36.53 -29.24 -27.51
CA PRO A 531 35.60 -28.14 -27.75
C PRO A 531 35.36 -27.86 -29.23
N LEU A 532 34.12 -27.48 -29.58
CA LEU A 532 33.73 -27.11 -30.94
C LEU A 532 33.35 -25.62 -31.00
N SER A 533 34.14 -24.86 -31.75
CA SER A 533 33.94 -23.42 -32.00
C SER A 533 32.98 -23.17 -33.17
N GLY A 534 32.18 -22.10 -33.13
CA GLY A 534 31.25 -21.76 -34.20
C GLY A 534 30.01 -22.66 -34.32
N VAL A 535 29.65 -23.38 -33.24
CA VAL A 535 28.39 -24.13 -33.16
C VAL A 535 27.25 -23.16 -32.85
N GLU A 536 26.19 -23.18 -33.65
CA GLU A 536 24.95 -22.46 -33.33
C GLU A 536 24.10 -23.30 -32.39
N VAL A 537 23.79 -22.77 -31.20
CA VAL A 537 22.87 -23.38 -30.22
C VAL A 537 21.59 -22.56 -30.18
N ILE A 538 20.46 -23.20 -30.48
CA ILE A 538 19.12 -22.61 -30.49
C ILE A 538 18.26 -23.29 -29.42
N VAL A 539 17.63 -22.49 -28.57
CA VAL A 539 16.62 -22.95 -27.61
C VAL A 539 15.24 -22.68 -28.18
N LYS A 540 14.36 -23.69 -28.21
CA LYS A 540 13.01 -23.62 -28.81
C LYS A 540 11.90 -24.07 -27.85
N SER A 541 10.75 -23.42 -27.96
CA SER A 541 9.48 -23.86 -27.36
C SER A 541 8.45 -24.02 -28.48
N GLY A 542 8.18 -25.27 -28.86
CA GLY A 542 7.50 -25.56 -30.14
C GLY A 542 8.29 -24.95 -31.30
N ASP A 543 7.60 -24.19 -32.16
CA ASP A 543 8.22 -23.47 -33.28
C ASP A 543 8.88 -22.13 -32.88
N ALA A 544 8.64 -21.63 -31.66
CA ALA A 544 9.19 -20.35 -31.22
C ALA A 544 10.65 -20.49 -30.77
N ILE A 545 11.52 -19.62 -31.31
CA ILE A 545 12.91 -19.48 -30.85
C ILE A 545 12.93 -18.63 -29.57
N ILE A 546 13.42 -19.22 -28.49
CA ILE A 546 13.59 -18.59 -27.17
C ILE A 546 14.96 -17.92 -27.08
N ASP A 547 15.99 -18.54 -27.66
CA ASP A 547 17.33 -17.97 -27.73
C ASP A 547 18.17 -18.57 -28.87
N ARG A 548 19.23 -17.86 -29.25
CA ARG A 548 20.24 -18.28 -30.23
C ARG A 548 21.60 -17.72 -29.82
N VAL A 549 22.55 -18.61 -29.55
CA VAL A 549 23.93 -18.28 -29.19
C VAL A 549 24.92 -19.09 -30.03
N VAL A 550 26.16 -18.64 -30.11
CA VAL A 550 27.24 -19.31 -30.85
C VAL A 550 28.42 -19.59 -29.92
N THR A 551 29.12 -20.71 -30.10
CA THR A 551 30.30 -21.06 -29.30
C THR A 551 31.57 -20.31 -29.73
N ASP A 552 32.38 -19.93 -28.75
CA ASP A 552 33.72 -19.36 -28.91
C ASP A 552 34.79 -20.41 -29.26
N GLU A 553 36.07 -20.01 -29.32
CA GLU A 553 37.20 -20.92 -29.56
C GLU A 553 37.36 -22.02 -28.49
N GLY A 554 36.88 -21.77 -27.26
CA GLY A 554 36.82 -22.73 -26.16
C GLY A 554 35.60 -23.65 -26.19
N GLY A 555 34.75 -23.56 -27.22
CA GLY A 555 33.52 -24.33 -27.35
C GLY A 555 32.43 -23.90 -26.37
N LEU A 556 32.57 -22.73 -25.74
CA LEU A 556 31.63 -22.18 -24.76
C LEU A 556 30.71 -21.14 -25.42
N THR A 557 29.42 -21.20 -25.12
CA THR A 557 28.50 -20.11 -25.46
C THR A 557 28.59 -19.00 -24.40
N PRO A 558 28.27 -17.74 -24.74
CA PRO A 558 27.94 -16.75 -23.73
C PRO A 558 26.79 -17.26 -22.84
N ALA A 559 26.80 -16.85 -21.58
CA ALA A 559 25.77 -17.22 -20.62
C ALA A 559 24.53 -16.33 -20.79
N THR A 560 23.39 -16.92 -21.16
CA THR A 560 22.14 -16.22 -21.46
C THR A 560 21.02 -16.56 -20.47
N GLN A 561 20.04 -15.67 -20.34
CA GLN A 561 18.86 -15.86 -19.49
C GLN A 561 17.77 -16.66 -20.23
N ILE A 562 17.45 -17.84 -19.69
CA ILE A 562 16.40 -18.74 -20.19
C ILE A 562 15.32 -18.90 -19.10
N PRO A 563 14.02 -18.74 -19.42
CA PRO A 563 12.94 -18.97 -18.46
C PRO A 563 12.86 -20.43 -18.02
N ALA A 564 12.34 -20.67 -16.82
CA ALA A 564 12.09 -22.00 -16.31
C ALA A 564 11.10 -22.80 -17.18
N GLY A 565 11.38 -24.08 -17.40
CA GLY A 565 10.51 -24.96 -18.19
C GLY A 565 11.28 -26.00 -18.99
N GLN A 566 10.58 -26.73 -19.84
CA GLN A 566 11.14 -27.73 -20.74
C GLN A 566 11.18 -27.18 -22.18
N PHE A 567 12.34 -27.27 -22.82
CA PHE A 567 12.61 -26.71 -24.15
C PHE A 567 13.38 -27.70 -25.01
N VAL A 568 13.33 -27.52 -26.33
CA VAL A 568 14.19 -28.25 -27.26
C VAL A 568 15.46 -27.43 -27.48
N VAL A 569 16.60 -27.97 -27.08
CA VAL A 569 17.93 -27.40 -27.36
C VAL A 569 18.47 -28.08 -28.60
N GLN A 570 18.66 -27.30 -29.67
CA GLN A 570 19.23 -27.74 -30.94
C GLN A 570 20.64 -27.15 -31.08
N ALA A 571 21.65 -27.98 -31.30
CA ALA A 571 23.01 -27.57 -31.63
C ALA A 571 23.35 -27.97 -33.06
N THR A 572 23.81 -27.00 -33.86
CA THR A 572 24.13 -27.17 -35.28
C THR A 572 25.57 -26.78 -35.54
N TYR A 573 26.37 -27.74 -36.01
CA TYR A 573 27.76 -27.53 -36.43
C TYR A 573 27.93 -27.91 -37.90
N LYS A 574 28.00 -26.90 -38.77
CA LYS A 574 28.09 -27.04 -40.23
C LYS A 574 26.93 -27.90 -40.77
N ARG A 575 27.15 -29.20 -41.01
CA ARG A 575 26.14 -30.17 -41.48
C ARG A 575 25.62 -31.15 -40.42
N VAL A 576 26.17 -31.10 -39.20
CA VAL A 576 25.82 -32.00 -38.10
C VAL A 576 24.86 -31.27 -37.15
N THR A 577 23.70 -31.86 -36.90
CA THR A 577 22.70 -31.29 -35.98
C THR A 577 22.36 -32.31 -34.91
N SER A 578 22.25 -31.86 -33.66
CA SER A 578 21.73 -32.63 -32.53
C SER A 578 20.61 -31.84 -31.86
N SER A 579 19.59 -32.52 -31.35
CA SER A 579 18.48 -31.90 -30.63
C SER A 579 18.07 -32.76 -29.44
N ARG A 580 17.91 -32.15 -28.27
CA ARG A 580 17.38 -32.82 -27.06
C ARG A 580 16.35 -31.95 -26.35
N ALA A 581 15.40 -32.57 -25.66
CA ALA A 581 14.62 -31.87 -24.65
C ALA A 581 15.50 -31.65 -23.41
N GLU A 582 15.46 -30.44 -22.85
CA GLU A 582 16.19 -30.06 -21.64
C GLU A 582 15.28 -29.23 -20.74
N THR A 583 15.36 -29.47 -19.43
CA THR A 583 14.62 -28.71 -18.42
C THR A 583 15.54 -27.69 -17.78
N PHE A 584 15.13 -26.43 -17.72
CA PHE A 584 15.83 -25.38 -16.98
C PHE A 584 15.10 -25.13 -15.66
N ASP A 585 15.78 -25.50 -14.57
CA ASP A 585 15.36 -25.39 -13.17
C ASP A 585 16.43 -24.73 -12.28
N SER A 586 17.59 -24.40 -12.87
CA SER A 586 18.80 -23.97 -12.19
C SER A 586 19.79 -23.32 -13.17
N SER A 587 20.50 -22.28 -12.72
CA SER A 587 21.62 -21.70 -13.47
C SER A 587 22.79 -22.67 -13.67
N GLY A 588 23.71 -22.34 -14.59
CA GLY A 588 25.02 -22.98 -14.72
C GLY A 588 25.36 -23.56 -16.10
N LEU A 589 26.57 -24.10 -16.20
CA LEU A 589 27.11 -24.69 -17.43
C LEU A 589 26.44 -26.03 -17.75
N ARG A 590 26.08 -26.24 -19.01
CA ARG A 590 25.49 -27.47 -19.56
C ARG A 590 26.41 -28.05 -20.63
N LYS A 591 26.55 -29.38 -20.69
CA LYS A 591 27.38 -30.04 -21.73
C LYS A 591 26.51 -30.57 -22.87
N LEU A 592 26.88 -30.24 -24.10
CA LEU A 592 26.31 -30.77 -25.34
C LEU A 592 27.41 -31.52 -26.09
N LYS A 593 27.09 -32.72 -26.60
CA LYS A 593 28.02 -33.57 -27.35
C LYS A 593 27.47 -33.80 -28.75
N LEU A 594 28.27 -33.48 -29.76
CA LEU A 594 27.93 -33.67 -31.18
C LEU A 594 28.68 -34.88 -31.74
N ASP A 595 28.05 -35.58 -32.69
CA ASP A 595 28.70 -36.67 -33.43
C ASP A 595 29.63 -36.10 -34.50
N VAL A 596 30.73 -35.51 -34.04
CA VAL A 596 31.85 -35.04 -34.87
C VAL A 596 33.08 -35.82 -34.45
N ILE A 597 33.74 -36.45 -35.40
CA ILE A 597 35.00 -37.14 -35.24
C ILE A 597 36.12 -36.18 -35.65
N PHE A 598 36.36 -36.00 -36.95
CA PHE A 598 37.36 -35.05 -37.45
C PHE A 598 36.80 -34.21 -38.60
N GLU A 599 37.51 -33.13 -38.94
CA GLU A 599 37.24 -32.31 -40.11
C GLU A 599 38.17 -32.69 -41.27
N ILE A 600 37.64 -32.70 -42.50
CA ILE A 600 38.45 -32.86 -43.72
C ILE A 600 38.85 -31.47 -44.24
N PRO A 601 40.14 -31.07 -44.22
CA PRO A 601 40.55 -29.71 -44.56
C PRO A 601 40.31 -29.30 -46.01
N LEU A 602 40.35 -30.26 -46.96
CA LEU A 602 40.35 -29.97 -48.40
C LEU A 602 39.09 -29.26 -48.95
N PHE A 603 38.00 -29.19 -48.19
CA PHE A 603 36.72 -28.63 -48.65
C PHE A 603 36.06 -27.74 -47.58
N GLY A 604 36.83 -26.84 -46.95
CA GLY A 604 36.30 -25.90 -45.94
C GLY A 604 35.98 -26.55 -44.59
N GLY A 605 36.61 -27.68 -44.28
CA GLY A 605 36.43 -28.40 -43.00
C GLY A 605 35.07 -29.11 -42.93
N ILE A 606 34.85 -30.14 -43.74
CA ILE A 606 33.64 -30.97 -43.64
C ILE A 606 33.77 -31.88 -42.40
N PRO A 607 32.87 -31.81 -41.40
CA PRO A 607 32.92 -32.71 -40.24
C PRO A 607 32.46 -34.12 -40.64
N VAL A 608 33.11 -35.15 -40.11
CA VAL A 608 32.78 -36.57 -40.32
C VAL A 608 32.13 -37.16 -39.07
N THR A 609 31.08 -37.95 -39.24
CA THR A 609 30.29 -38.58 -38.16
C THR A 609 30.79 -40.00 -37.82
N SER A 610 30.36 -40.54 -36.67
CA SER A 610 30.64 -41.93 -36.27
C SER A 610 30.10 -42.95 -37.27
N LEU A 611 28.91 -42.71 -37.82
CA LEU A 611 28.30 -43.57 -38.84
C LEU A 611 29.16 -43.63 -40.12
N GLU A 612 29.62 -42.48 -40.61
CA GLU A 612 30.44 -42.39 -41.83
C GLU A 612 31.82 -43.02 -41.64
N THR A 613 32.39 -42.88 -40.45
CA THR A 613 33.69 -43.50 -40.10
C THR A 613 33.54 -45.03 -39.99
N ALA A 614 32.41 -45.53 -39.49
CA ALA A 614 32.12 -46.96 -39.48
C ALA A 614 31.97 -47.53 -40.90
N PHE A 615 31.23 -46.86 -41.79
CA PHE A 615 31.14 -47.26 -43.20
C PHE A 615 32.49 -47.24 -43.92
N ALA A 616 33.35 -46.25 -43.63
CA ALA A 616 34.73 -46.22 -44.11
C ALA A 616 35.57 -47.40 -43.59
N GLY A 617 35.41 -47.77 -42.32
CA GLY A 617 36.09 -48.91 -41.70
C GLY A 617 35.68 -50.27 -42.27
N THR A 618 34.42 -50.42 -42.67
CA THR A 618 33.93 -51.66 -43.34
C THR A 618 34.35 -51.76 -44.81
N ALA A 619 34.66 -50.63 -45.47
CA ALA A 619 35.08 -50.58 -46.86
C ALA A 619 36.59 -50.39 -46.97
N VAL A 620 37.34 -51.50 -46.91
CA VAL A 620 38.81 -51.51 -47.07
C VAL A 620 39.20 -50.95 -48.46
N GLY A 621 39.63 -49.68 -48.50
CA GLY A 621 40.10 -49.01 -49.71
C GLY A 621 39.82 -47.50 -49.69
N GLY A 622 40.84 -46.69 -49.43
CA GLY A 622 40.75 -45.24 -49.16
C GLY A 622 40.32 -44.32 -50.32
N GLY A 623 39.50 -44.79 -51.27
CA GLY A 623 38.97 -43.98 -52.39
C GLY A 623 37.47 -43.66 -52.31
N ALA A 624 36.68 -44.40 -51.53
CA ALA A 624 35.21 -44.33 -51.62
C ALA A 624 34.57 -43.06 -51.00
N LEU A 625 35.18 -42.48 -49.96
CA LEU A 625 34.58 -41.39 -49.18
C LEU A 625 34.46 -40.09 -49.99
N ALA A 626 35.43 -39.80 -50.84
CA ALA A 626 35.38 -38.68 -51.79
C ALA A 626 34.28 -38.87 -52.84
N ALA A 627 34.14 -40.08 -53.38
CA ALA A 627 33.14 -40.38 -54.41
C ALA A 627 31.69 -40.29 -53.89
N ALA A 628 31.44 -40.71 -52.64
CA ALA A 628 30.13 -40.62 -52.02
C ALA A 628 29.70 -39.16 -51.73
N LEU A 629 30.61 -38.32 -51.25
CA LEU A 629 30.35 -36.90 -50.99
C LEU A 629 30.11 -36.09 -52.28
N ILE A 630 30.87 -36.36 -53.34
CA ILE A 630 30.71 -35.70 -54.65
C ILE A 630 29.38 -36.07 -55.34
N ARG A 631 28.83 -37.27 -55.10
CA ARG A 631 27.60 -37.71 -55.78
C ARG A 631 26.33 -37.05 -55.27
N LYS A 632 26.34 -36.45 -54.06
CA LYS A 632 25.17 -35.78 -53.47
C LYS A 632 25.06 -34.28 -53.78
N SER A 633 26.10 -33.65 -54.33
CA SER A 633 26.11 -32.23 -54.72
C SER A 633 25.79 -31.98 -56.20
N ARG A 634 25.38 -33.01 -56.95
CA ARG A 634 25.13 -32.95 -58.40
C ARG A 634 23.72 -33.34 -58.86
N VAL A 635 22.72 -33.27 -57.96
CA VAL A 635 21.29 -33.45 -58.31
C VAL A 635 20.45 -32.25 -57.85
N SER A 636 20.64 -31.15 -58.57
CA SER A 636 19.80 -29.96 -58.68
C SER A 636 20.40 -29.18 -59.85
N THR A 637 20.02 -29.37 -61.11
CA THR A 637 18.76 -29.02 -61.79
C THR A 637 18.64 -29.85 -63.11
N LEU A 638 17.59 -29.83 -63.95
CA LEU A 638 16.25 -29.20 -63.98
C LEU A 638 15.39 -30.06 -64.95
N GLU A 639 14.07 -30.19 -64.76
CA GLU A 639 13.16 -30.50 -65.88
C GLU A 639 11.77 -29.88 -65.66
N GLU A 640 11.54 -28.78 -66.36
CA GLU A 640 10.25 -28.13 -66.59
C GLU A 640 9.80 -28.57 -67.99
N VAL A 641 8.59 -29.13 -68.18
CA VAL A 641 7.74 -29.00 -69.40
C VAL A 641 6.31 -29.42 -69.03
N SER A 642 5.36 -28.85 -69.76
CA SER A 642 3.94 -28.65 -69.45
C SER A 642 2.93 -29.59 -70.13
N LEU A 643 1.75 -29.71 -69.49
CA LEU A 643 0.38 -29.80 -70.04
C LEU A 643 -0.10 -31.00 -70.89
N GLU A 644 -1.14 -31.66 -70.38
CA GLU A 644 -2.45 -32.08 -70.96
C GLU A 644 -3.07 -33.06 -69.92
N GLU A 645 -4.35 -33.04 -69.53
CA GLU A 645 -5.60 -32.40 -70.01
C GLU A 645 -6.33 -31.67 -68.85
#